data_AF-A0A7C5HW94-F1
#
_entry.id   AF-A0A7C5HW94-F1
#
_cell.length_a   1.000
_cell.length_b   1.000
_cell.length_c   1.000
_cell.angle_alpha   90.00
_cell.angle_beta   90.00
_cell.angle_gamma   90.00
#
_symmetry.space_group_name_H-M   'P 1'
#
loop_
_entity.id
_entity.type
_entity.pdbx_description
1 polymer ?
#
loop_
_entity_poly.entity_id
_entity_poly.type
_entity_poly.pdbx_seq_one_letter_code
_entity_poly.pdbx_strand_id
1 'polypeptide(L)'
;MTKKYRKKIKNFILNYLIIIIVVLITSLYYLLNPKYIYKNKCMLESNYQQLFCSECFTLIENHPRYNLISVRNKGGNVLIEARNLKKGFASEFEMLDFQFRPNIFFDKSENNVYFIVNREHEYFLCIVFDKNGDFAPQFIHLYTHEKYSDIMDYTIFLNGHKFCGYSLQDSLYSDFLFTEHNGMIQLVFQKDYYKKMIDDFSPDLEDSEHWQQVADSLSVFTKNKFTISDIFNIIMTENKAGWYKQVYENPDRFKSGIFFDGLILDKLQNGDSKKKKLLINITGERFVPDHLLCYDLNSQQVLWKKEFSAPILLSQVIDIDGDNDQEIILGSYASGCQPKPDWFENKESDLAFFSSLQILDSESNLKIINDQPAKYRTGTFRTNPEFAVIPDKNRIFFGVRSSKDYHKKYLHSIDLINNKIDTLNINFQYLMNLKYENGLFTLIHRDTVKIEKIVLNSDLKIKKRHSQISFERYEVFRNNYEFDLYGKNYFLVKPFTLFDDKMRTVYKNKDLIYIDFVQSKVNSLYFINSKDKRNPILAVIDFYPNKSLNPFFLLLITFELILILMYYYFRQLLFLPFVSGESSYAVLYRIFGSFYFWRIYGKLSFYRFPRNLSRTNNRFFYLLKDLTTDFKEIYHKRSFIMQIRLFQLNTQNELFLVQRIAHDIKNQLHLINLQLSDQEDEKESENIIAQIKPTMKGIYQKTLLLSGFSKLFELNIRNRDLIMILENMVMEYSNHPQFSRIVFKPQVDSFNVDIDENLFQIAIRNLLDNALKYSGMEGDIKIELTSFKIDYKLQISNPGSISENILTKINKGRFSESKSGSGVGIQITKKIIENFNGSFEIRTEDGFVIVTVRMPINNKHNPKRLDSQ
;
A
#
# COMPACT_ATOMS: atom_id res chain seq x y z
N MET A 1 -62.13 33.19 -16.35
CA MET A 1 -61.12 33.58 -15.34
C MET A 1 -61.16 35.09 -15.12
N THR A 2 -61.44 35.57 -13.90
CA THR A 2 -61.51 37.02 -13.59
C THR A 2 -60.13 37.69 -13.56
N LYS A 3 -60.05 39.02 -13.76
CA LYS A 3 -58.81 39.85 -13.74
C LYS A 3 -57.92 39.60 -12.50
N LYS A 4 -58.54 39.23 -11.37
CA LYS A 4 -57.88 38.88 -10.09
C LYS A 4 -57.06 37.58 -10.17
N TYR A 5 -57.48 36.61 -10.99
CA TYR A 5 -56.76 35.36 -11.22
C TYR A 5 -55.47 35.55 -12.04
N ARG A 6 -55.49 36.43 -13.06
CA ARG A 6 -54.29 36.73 -13.88
C ARG A 6 -53.16 37.38 -13.07
N LYS A 7 -53.48 38.26 -12.11
CA LYS A 7 -52.48 38.92 -11.26
C LYS A 7 -51.80 37.95 -10.28
N LYS A 8 -52.57 37.01 -9.69
CA LYS A 8 -52.02 35.95 -8.82
C LYS A 8 -51.10 35.00 -9.58
N ILE A 9 -51.49 34.60 -10.80
CA ILE A 9 -50.66 33.73 -11.67
C ILE A 9 -49.36 34.43 -12.07
N LYS A 10 -49.39 35.73 -12.40
CA LYS A 10 -48.19 36.50 -12.77
C LYS A 10 -47.20 36.62 -11.61
N ASN A 11 -47.67 36.90 -10.38
CA ASN A 11 -46.80 36.95 -9.20
C ASN A 11 -46.23 35.56 -8.86
N PHE A 12 -47.00 34.49 -9.07
CA PHE A 12 -46.53 33.12 -8.89
C PHE A 12 -45.39 32.76 -9.86
N ILE A 13 -45.52 33.11 -11.14
CA ILE A 13 -44.48 32.90 -12.16
C ILE A 13 -43.22 33.73 -11.84
N LEU A 14 -43.37 34.96 -11.35
CA LEU A 14 -42.25 35.81 -10.98
C LEU A 14 -41.45 35.24 -9.80
N ASN A 15 -42.15 34.79 -8.75
CA ASN A 15 -41.50 34.14 -7.60
C ASN A 15 -40.81 32.83 -8.00
N TYR A 16 -41.39 32.07 -8.94
CA TYR A 16 -40.78 30.86 -9.50
C TYR A 16 -39.47 31.15 -10.25
N LEU A 17 -39.44 32.21 -11.06
CA LEU A 17 -38.24 32.66 -11.76
C LEU A 17 -37.15 33.09 -10.78
N ILE A 18 -37.50 33.82 -9.71
CA ILE A 18 -36.53 34.28 -8.71
C ILE A 18 -35.86 33.09 -7.99
N ILE A 19 -36.64 32.10 -7.54
CA ILE A 19 -36.09 30.93 -6.84
C ILE A 19 -35.17 30.12 -7.77
N ILE A 20 -35.56 29.93 -9.03
CA ILE A 20 -34.72 29.25 -10.02
C ILE A 20 -33.43 30.01 -10.28
N ILE A 21 -33.50 31.33 -10.42
CA ILE A 21 -32.32 32.18 -10.65
C ILE A 21 -31.38 32.09 -9.46
N VAL A 22 -31.89 32.13 -8.23
CA VAL A 22 -31.06 31.99 -7.01
C VAL A 22 -30.35 30.64 -6.99
N VAL A 23 -31.07 29.53 -7.21
CA VAL A 23 -30.49 28.17 -7.24
C VAL A 23 -29.48 27.98 -8.38
N LEU A 24 -29.74 28.59 -9.54
CA LEU A 24 -28.80 28.56 -10.67
C LEU A 24 -27.53 29.36 -10.37
N ILE A 25 -27.65 30.54 -9.78
CA ILE A 25 -26.50 31.39 -9.42
C ILE A 25 -25.65 30.71 -8.35
N THR A 26 -26.26 30.13 -7.31
CA THR A 26 -25.52 29.41 -6.26
C THR A 26 -24.85 28.15 -6.82
N SER A 27 -25.55 27.35 -7.62
CA SER A 27 -24.99 26.17 -8.28
C SER A 27 -23.81 26.53 -9.19
N LEU A 28 -23.93 27.61 -9.98
CA LEU A 28 -22.87 28.11 -10.85
C LEU A 28 -21.67 28.62 -10.03
N TYR A 29 -21.92 29.31 -8.92
CA TYR A 29 -20.87 29.78 -8.01
C TYR A 29 -20.05 28.63 -7.42
N TYR A 30 -20.68 27.51 -7.04
CA TYR A 30 -19.99 26.33 -6.53
C TYR A 30 -19.26 25.52 -7.61
N LEU A 31 -19.83 25.43 -8.82
CA LEU A 31 -19.14 24.84 -9.97
C LEU A 31 -17.87 25.61 -10.32
N LEU A 32 -17.92 26.94 -10.24
CA LEU A 32 -16.76 27.81 -10.45
C LEU A 32 -15.80 27.82 -9.27
N ASN A 33 -16.22 27.39 -8.07
CA ASN A 33 -15.40 27.40 -6.85
C ASN A 33 -15.46 26.07 -6.05
N PRO A 34 -14.92 24.96 -6.60
CA PRO A 34 -14.94 23.64 -5.95
C PRO A 34 -14.21 23.59 -4.59
N LYS A 35 -13.35 24.59 -4.31
CA LYS A 35 -12.69 24.79 -3.00
C LYS A 35 -13.66 24.95 -1.83
N TYR A 36 -14.91 25.36 -2.06
CA TYR A 36 -15.91 25.48 -1.00
C TYR A 36 -16.69 24.19 -0.75
N ILE A 37 -16.65 23.24 -1.68
CA ILE A 37 -17.34 21.94 -1.60
C ILE A 37 -16.55 20.98 -0.70
N TYR A 38 -15.23 20.94 -0.87
CA TYR A 38 -14.35 20.04 -0.14
C TYR A 38 -13.54 20.80 0.90
N LYS A 39 -13.58 20.34 2.15
CA LYS A 39 -12.64 20.77 3.18
C LYS A 39 -11.35 19.98 2.96
N ASN A 40 -10.33 20.65 2.41
CA ASN A 40 -8.98 20.10 2.33
C ASN A 40 -8.41 19.95 3.75
N LYS A 41 -8.58 18.78 4.35
CA LYS A 41 -7.71 18.39 5.45
C LYS A 41 -6.32 18.20 4.83
N CYS A 42 -5.28 18.80 5.40
CA CYS A 42 -3.89 18.58 4.97
C CYS A 42 -3.40 17.15 5.27
N MET A 43 -4.30 16.15 5.26
CA MET A 43 -4.02 14.75 5.58
C MET A 43 -4.17 13.94 4.30
N LEU A 44 -3.28 12.97 4.08
CA LEU A 44 -3.41 11.98 3.01
C LEU A 44 -3.99 10.69 3.58
N GLU A 45 -4.86 10.05 2.81
CA GLU A 45 -5.21 8.64 3.02
C GLU A 45 -4.22 7.76 2.26
N SER A 46 -3.99 6.55 2.76
CA SER A 46 -3.02 5.62 2.18
C SER A 46 -3.63 4.25 1.95
N ASN A 47 -3.32 3.62 0.83
CA ASN A 47 -3.51 2.19 0.63
C ASN A 47 -2.14 1.50 0.68
N TYR A 48 -1.92 0.69 1.72
CA TYR A 48 -0.67 -0.05 1.89
C TYR A 48 -0.81 -1.46 1.34
N GLN A 49 0.12 -1.86 0.48
CA GLN A 49 0.16 -3.21 -0.10
C GLN A 49 1.57 -3.78 0.03
N GLN A 50 1.68 -4.99 0.57
CA GLN A 50 2.90 -5.79 0.53
C GLN A 50 2.97 -6.51 -0.82
N LEU A 51 4.15 -6.48 -1.45
CA LEU A 51 4.38 -7.13 -2.73
C LEU A 51 5.06 -8.48 -2.50
N PHE A 52 6.38 -8.48 -2.25
CA PHE A 52 7.18 -9.68 -2.06
C PHE A 52 8.48 -9.37 -1.33
N CYS A 53 9.17 -10.39 -0.84
CA CYS A 53 10.45 -10.22 -0.12
C CYS A 53 11.54 -9.71 -1.07
N SER A 54 12.20 -8.63 -0.69
CA SER A 54 13.28 -7.99 -1.41
C SER A 54 14.10 -7.14 -0.45
N GLU A 55 15.42 -7.09 -0.65
CA GLU A 55 16.31 -6.32 0.22
C GLU A 55 16.65 -4.95 -0.39
N CYS A 56 16.80 -4.86 -1.72
CA CYS A 56 16.84 -3.62 -2.48
C CYS A 56 16.08 -3.75 -3.80
N PHE A 57 15.68 -2.60 -4.35
CA PHE A 57 14.94 -2.53 -5.59
C PHE A 57 15.16 -1.18 -6.28
N THR A 58 14.83 -1.12 -7.57
CA THR A 58 14.75 0.15 -8.30
C THR A 58 13.62 0.09 -9.34
N LEU A 59 13.03 1.24 -9.63
CA LEU A 59 12.03 1.39 -10.68
C LEU A 59 12.72 1.81 -11.97
N ILE A 60 12.46 1.08 -13.05
CA ILE A 60 13.00 1.40 -14.37
C ILE A 60 11.94 2.14 -15.18
N GLU A 61 12.36 3.24 -15.79
CA GLU A 61 11.51 4.01 -16.70
C GLU A 61 11.73 3.58 -18.15
N ASN A 62 10.66 3.55 -18.95
CA ASN A 62 10.72 3.39 -20.41
C ASN A 62 11.34 2.07 -20.93
N HIS A 63 11.57 1.08 -20.08
CA HIS A 63 11.98 -0.25 -20.52
C HIS A 63 10.79 -1.03 -21.13
N PRO A 64 10.95 -1.71 -22.28
CA PRO A 64 9.84 -2.31 -23.03
C PRO A 64 9.14 -3.46 -22.29
N ARG A 65 9.90 -4.25 -21.54
CA ARG A 65 9.39 -5.44 -20.82
C ARG A 65 9.21 -5.25 -19.31
N TYR A 66 10.21 -4.73 -18.60
CA TYR A 66 10.19 -4.62 -17.13
C TYR A 66 10.03 -3.18 -16.65
N ASN A 67 9.55 -2.99 -15.42
CA ASN A 67 9.46 -1.68 -14.76
C ASN A 67 9.95 -1.69 -13.30
N LEU A 68 10.41 -2.84 -12.82
CA LEU A 68 10.94 -3.04 -11.47
C LEU A 68 12.09 -4.05 -11.55
N ILE A 69 13.20 -3.73 -10.92
CA ILE A 69 14.25 -4.71 -10.57
C ILE A 69 14.30 -4.81 -9.07
N SER A 70 14.40 -6.03 -8.56
CA SER A 70 14.59 -6.30 -7.14
C SER A 70 15.68 -7.34 -6.96
N VAL A 71 16.49 -7.17 -5.92
CA VAL A 71 17.55 -8.10 -5.54
C VAL A 71 17.34 -8.52 -4.08
N ARG A 72 17.61 -9.79 -3.78
CA ARG A 72 17.50 -10.33 -2.41
C ARG A 72 18.46 -11.47 -2.17
N ASN A 73 18.88 -11.62 -0.92
CA ASN A 73 19.61 -12.79 -0.47
C ASN A 73 18.65 -13.96 -0.22
N LYS A 74 18.97 -15.13 -0.76
CA LYS A 74 18.19 -16.36 -0.64
C LYS A 74 19.11 -17.48 -0.18
N GLY A 75 19.30 -17.59 1.13
CA GLY A 75 20.05 -18.70 1.73
C GLY A 75 21.55 -18.70 1.40
N GLY A 76 22.16 -17.53 1.19
CA GLY A 76 23.56 -17.41 0.78
C GLY A 76 23.77 -17.22 -0.73
N ASN A 77 22.68 -17.20 -1.50
CA ASN A 77 22.65 -16.88 -2.93
C ASN A 77 22.06 -15.50 -3.16
N VAL A 78 22.38 -14.88 -4.30
CA VAL A 78 21.76 -13.62 -4.73
C VAL A 78 20.72 -13.90 -5.81
N LEU A 79 19.46 -13.57 -5.54
CA LEU A 79 18.39 -13.65 -6.54
C LEU A 79 18.09 -12.25 -7.09
N ILE A 80 18.16 -12.12 -8.41
CA ILE A 80 17.80 -10.92 -9.18
C ILE A 80 16.47 -11.20 -9.87
N GLU A 81 15.49 -10.33 -9.67
CA GLU A 81 14.18 -10.45 -10.31
C GLU A 81 13.85 -9.18 -11.08
N ALA A 82 13.55 -9.33 -12.38
CA ALA A 82 13.01 -8.28 -13.23
C ALA A 82 11.51 -8.49 -13.44
N ARG A 83 10.69 -7.50 -13.09
CA ARG A 83 9.23 -7.62 -13.09
C ARG A 83 8.56 -6.50 -13.87
N ASN A 84 7.41 -6.81 -14.47
CA ASN A 84 6.43 -5.85 -14.93
C ASN A 84 5.22 -5.87 -14.01
N LEU A 85 5.11 -4.89 -13.12
CA LEU A 85 4.02 -4.82 -12.16
C LEU A 85 2.62 -4.71 -12.79
N LYS A 86 2.51 -4.23 -14.04
CA LYS A 86 1.22 -4.08 -14.73
C LYS A 86 0.83 -5.33 -15.53
N LYS A 87 1.79 -5.94 -16.22
CA LYS A 87 1.55 -7.12 -17.08
C LYS A 87 1.72 -8.45 -16.35
N GLY A 88 2.20 -8.45 -15.10
CA GLY A 88 2.44 -9.66 -14.31
C GLY A 88 3.61 -10.51 -14.78
N PHE A 89 4.39 -10.04 -15.75
CA PHE A 89 5.57 -10.73 -16.28
C PHE A 89 6.74 -10.63 -15.30
N ALA A 90 7.48 -11.73 -15.11
CA ALA A 90 8.67 -11.79 -14.27
C ALA A 90 9.76 -12.63 -14.94
N SER A 91 11.00 -12.25 -14.74
CA SER A 91 12.18 -13.03 -15.09
C SER A 91 13.12 -13.01 -13.89
N GLU A 92 13.79 -14.12 -13.64
CA GLU A 92 14.64 -14.29 -12.46
C GLU A 92 15.99 -14.88 -12.86
N PHE A 93 17.01 -14.51 -12.09
CA PHE A 93 18.37 -15.02 -12.22
C PHE A 93 18.91 -15.25 -10.82
N GLU A 94 19.31 -16.49 -10.50
CA GLU A 94 19.87 -16.85 -9.20
C GLU A 94 21.38 -17.08 -9.33
N MET A 95 22.14 -16.46 -8.43
CA MET A 95 23.58 -16.52 -8.37
C MET A 95 24.01 -17.27 -7.12
N LEU A 96 24.77 -18.35 -7.30
CA LEU A 96 25.15 -19.25 -6.21
C LEU A 96 26.44 -18.78 -5.52
N ASP A 97 26.46 -18.82 -4.19
CA ASP A 97 27.61 -18.48 -3.34
C ASP A 97 28.07 -17.01 -3.41
N PHE A 98 27.15 -16.09 -3.72
CA PHE A 98 27.43 -14.66 -3.69
C PHE A 98 26.72 -13.97 -2.54
N GLN A 99 27.37 -12.95 -2.02
CA GLN A 99 26.81 -12.00 -1.08
C GLN A 99 26.68 -10.64 -1.77
N PHE A 100 25.77 -9.82 -1.26
CA PHE A 100 25.66 -8.43 -1.66
C PHE A 100 25.05 -7.67 -0.50
N ARG A 101 25.25 -6.36 -0.49
CA ARG A 101 24.51 -5.46 0.37
C ARG A 101 23.44 -4.73 -0.44
N PRO A 102 22.27 -4.44 0.14
CA PRO A 102 21.21 -3.73 -0.55
C PRO A 102 21.64 -2.35 -1.07
N ASN A 103 22.01 -2.31 -2.34
CA ASN A 103 22.25 -1.10 -3.11
C ASN A 103 22.05 -1.40 -4.59
N ILE A 104 21.32 -0.54 -5.30
CA ILE A 104 21.10 -0.64 -6.74
C ILE A 104 21.26 0.74 -7.34
N PHE A 105 22.13 0.84 -8.34
CA PHE A 105 22.30 2.04 -9.14
C PHE A 105 21.55 1.88 -10.47
N PHE A 106 20.52 2.69 -10.68
CA PHE A 106 19.81 2.76 -11.96
C PHE A 106 20.33 3.94 -12.77
N ASP A 107 20.97 3.63 -13.89
CA ASP A 107 21.41 4.62 -14.84
C ASP A 107 20.33 4.88 -15.89
N LYS A 108 19.72 6.06 -15.79
CA LYS A 108 18.68 6.52 -16.73
C LYS A 108 19.21 6.73 -18.16
N SER A 109 20.48 7.07 -18.33
CA SER A 109 21.06 7.37 -19.65
C SER A 109 21.21 6.12 -20.51
N GLU A 110 21.58 5.01 -19.90
CA GLU A 110 21.73 3.70 -20.58
C GLU A 110 20.52 2.81 -20.38
N ASN A 111 19.56 3.23 -19.55
CA ASN A 111 18.42 2.44 -19.12
C ASN A 111 18.85 1.07 -18.56
N ASN A 112 19.95 1.05 -17.80
CA ASN A 112 20.54 -0.16 -17.25
C ASN A 112 20.71 -0.06 -15.73
N VAL A 113 20.78 -1.22 -15.10
CA VAL A 113 20.84 -1.36 -13.65
C VAL A 113 22.15 -2.05 -13.27
N TYR A 114 22.85 -1.45 -12.31
CA TYR A 114 24.15 -1.89 -11.83
C TYR A 114 24.12 -2.07 -10.31
N PHE A 115 24.83 -3.07 -9.81
CA PHE A 115 25.10 -3.23 -8.39
C PHE A 115 26.34 -4.10 -8.19
N ILE A 116 26.90 -4.07 -6.98
CA ILE A 116 28.11 -4.85 -6.65
C ILE A 116 27.72 -6.08 -5.86
N VAL A 117 28.31 -7.20 -6.24
CA VAL A 117 28.24 -8.47 -5.50
C VAL A 117 29.65 -8.90 -5.14
N ASN A 118 29.77 -9.68 -4.07
CA ASN A 118 31.05 -10.22 -3.63
C ASN A 118 30.97 -11.72 -3.38
N ARG A 119 32.08 -12.41 -3.62
CA ARG A 119 32.29 -13.80 -3.28
C ARG A 119 33.61 -13.90 -2.52
N GLU A 120 33.50 -14.20 -1.23
CA GLU A 120 34.64 -14.18 -0.29
C GLU A 120 35.35 -12.81 -0.25
N HIS A 121 36.48 -12.68 -0.94
CA HIS A 121 37.34 -11.49 -1.02
C HIS A 121 37.35 -10.87 -2.43
N GLU A 122 36.61 -11.45 -3.38
CA GLU A 122 36.48 -10.96 -4.75
C GLU A 122 35.19 -10.17 -4.94
N TYR A 123 35.28 -9.06 -5.66
CA TYR A 123 34.19 -8.14 -5.94
C TYR A 123 33.89 -8.08 -7.43
N PHE A 124 32.61 -8.06 -7.77
CA PHE A 124 32.11 -8.10 -9.13
C PHE A 124 31.03 -7.03 -9.38
N LEU A 125 31.13 -6.36 -10.52
CA LEU A 125 30.07 -5.51 -11.05
C LEU A 125 29.02 -6.38 -11.73
N CYS A 126 27.79 -6.33 -11.24
CA CYS A 126 26.64 -6.92 -11.94
C CYS A 126 26.01 -5.87 -12.87
N ILE A 127 25.83 -6.22 -14.14
CA ILE A 127 25.09 -5.46 -15.15
C ILE A 127 23.83 -6.25 -15.49
N VAL A 128 22.64 -5.70 -15.20
CA VAL A 128 21.38 -6.47 -15.27
C VAL A 128 20.90 -6.74 -16.69
N PHE A 129 21.02 -5.74 -17.59
CA PHE A 129 20.60 -5.89 -18.99
C PHE A 129 21.80 -5.96 -19.93
N ASP A 130 21.67 -6.80 -20.96
CA ASP A 130 22.66 -6.86 -22.03
C ASP A 130 22.59 -5.62 -22.95
N LYS A 131 23.45 -5.58 -23.98
CA LYS A 131 23.48 -4.48 -24.95
C LYS A 131 22.18 -4.35 -25.78
N ASN A 132 21.37 -5.40 -25.85
CA ASN A 132 20.09 -5.41 -26.57
C ASN A 132 18.91 -5.01 -25.66
N GLY A 133 19.14 -4.84 -24.35
CA GLY A 133 18.10 -4.55 -23.37
C GLY A 133 17.33 -5.80 -22.93
N ASP A 134 17.85 -7.00 -23.18
CA ASP A 134 17.29 -8.24 -22.66
C ASP A 134 17.81 -8.50 -21.23
N PHE A 135 16.97 -9.12 -20.40
CA PHE A 135 17.33 -9.48 -19.04
C PHE A 135 18.31 -10.66 -19.06
N ALA A 136 19.60 -10.34 -18.97
CA ALA A 136 20.70 -11.30 -18.96
C ALA A 136 21.83 -10.73 -18.07
N PRO A 137 21.72 -10.90 -16.74
CA PRO A 137 22.72 -10.38 -15.82
C PRO A 137 24.14 -10.87 -16.14
N GLN A 138 25.08 -9.93 -16.27
CA GLN A 138 26.50 -10.18 -16.51
C GLN A 138 27.33 -9.76 -15.31
N PHE A 139 28.44 -10.45 -15.06
CA PHE A 139 29.31 -10.21 -13.91
C PHE A 139 30.74 -9.96 -14.38
N ILE A 140 31.29 -8.82 -13.99
CA ILE A 140 32.64 -8.42 -14.34
C ILE A 140 33.44 -8.30 -13.06
N HIS A 141 34.56 -9.03 -12.98
CA HIS A 141 35.49 -8.92 -11.86
C HIS A 141 36.03 -7.49 -11.78
N LEU A 142 36.01 -6.91 -10.59
CA LEU A 142 36.47 -5.55 -10.32
C LEU A 142 37.76 -5.54 -9.51
N TYR A 143 37.76 -6.29 -8.40
CA TYR A 143 38.79 -6.15 -7.37
C TYR A 143 38.84 -7.40 -6.49
N THR A 144 40.04 -7.72 -6.01
CA THR A 144 40.27 -8.79 -5.03
C THR A 144 40.97 -8.18 -3.83
N HIS A 145 40.37 -8.33 -2.66
CA HIS A 145 40.95 -7.91 -1.39
C HIS A 145 41.99 -8.92 -0.91
N GLU A 146 42.99 -8.50 -0.11
CA GLU A 146 43.91 -9.41 0.58
C GLU A 146 43.17 -10.44 1.43
N LYS A 147 43.74 -11.64 1.58
CA LYS A 147 43.08 -12.71 2.34
C LYS A 147 43.07 -12.38 3.83
N TYR A 148 42.07 -12.90 4.52
CA TYR A 148 41.98 -12.74 5.97
C TYR A 148 43.22 -13.26 6.73
N SER A 149 43.82 -14.36 6.28
CA SER A 149 45.06 -14.88 6.87
C SER A 149 46.16 -13.82 6.94
N ASP A 150 46.21 -12.98 5.91
CA ASP A 150 47.24 -11.95 5.74
C ASP A 150 46.90 -10.73 6.61
N ILE A 151 45.62 -10.51 6.88
CA ILE A 151 45.13 -9.50 7.84
C ILE A 151 45.43 -9.89 9.30
N MET A 152 45.47 -11.18 9.60
CA MET A 152 45.74 -11.72 10.94
C MET A 152 47.22 -11.90 11.25
N ASP A 153 48.10 -11.80 10.26
CA ASP A 153 49.53 -11.75 10.55
C ASP A 153 49.79 -10.44 11.31
N TYR A 154 50.15 -10.53 12.59
CA TYR A 154 50.49 -9.39 13.47
C TYR A 154 51.76 -8.67 13.02
N THR A 155 52.19 -8.92 11.78
CA THR A 155 53.46 -8.52 11.29
C THR A 155 53.35 -7.75 9.99
N ILE A 156 54.06 -6.64 9.94
CA ILE A 156 54.14 -5.78 8.75
C ILE A 156 55.59 -5.71 8.31
N PHE A 157 55.84 -5.79 7.00
CA PHE A 157 57.16 -5.64 6.43
C PHE A 157 57.31 -4.23 5.86
N LEU A 158 58.17 -3.41 6.47
CA LEU A 158 58.40 -2.03 6.06
C LEU A 158 59.90 -1.78 5.95
N ASN A 159 60.31 -1.17 4.82
CA ASN A 159 61.69 -0.77 4.53
C ASN A 159 62.73 -1.87 4.85
N GLY A 160 62.41 -3.13 4.52
CA GLY A 160 63.32 -4.27 4.71
C GLY A 160 63.27 -4.94 6.09
N HIS A 161 62.46 -4.44 7.03
CA HIS A 161 62.33 -4.99 8.38
C HIS A 161 60.93 -5.52 8.64
N LYS A 162 60.85 -6.61 9.42
CA LYS A 162 59.59 -7.18 9.89
C LYS A 162 59.26 -6.61 11.27
N PHE A 163 58.07 -6.10 11.44
CA PHE A 163 57.59 -5.57 12.73
C PHE A 163 56.52 -6.49 13.31
N CYS A 164 56.35 -6.55 14.63
CA CYS A 164 55.27 -7.29 15.29
C CYS A 164 54.30 -6.40 16.07
N GLY A 165 54.12 -5.14 15.63
CA GLY A 165 53.19 -4.19 16.24
C GLY A 165 53.78 -3.39 17.39
N TYR A 166 52.94 -3.04 18.37
CA TYR A 166 53.34 -2.29 19.56
C TYR A 166 52.83 -2.91 20.87
N SER A 167 53.41 -2.51 22.01
CA SER A 167 52.90 -2.87 23.33
C SER A 167 52.89 -1.66 24.28
N LEU A 168 52.01 -1.73 25.28
CA LEU A 168 51.83 -0.68 26.29
C LEU A 168 52.24 -1.20 27.67
N GLN A 169 53.11 -0.46 28.36
CA GLN A 169 53.54 -0.80 29.72
C GLN A 169 53.38 0.40 30.66
N ASP A 170 53.15 0.11 31.95
CA ASP A 170 52.94 1.12 32.98
C ASP A 170 54.24 1.81 33.43
N SER A 171 55.37 1.10 33.38
CA SER A 171 56.69 1.60 33.81
C SER A 171 57.77 1.33 32.77
N LEU A 172 58.11 2.34 31.97
CA LEU A 172 59.34 2.36 31.17
C LEU A 172 60.30 3.43 31.71
N TYR A 173 61.60 3.23 31.48
CA TYR A 173 62.62 4.25 31.72
C TYR A 173 62.62 5.38 30.69
N SER A 174 61.98 5.17 29.53
CA SER A 174 61.85 6.13 28.43
C SER A 174 60.40 6.17 27.92
N ASP A 175 60.02 7.27 27.27
CA ASP A 175 58.67 7.45 26.71
C ASP A 175 58.28 6.33 25.73
N PHE A 176 59.25 5.83 24.98
CA PHE A 176 59.15 4.65 24.11
C PHE A 176 60.52 3.96 23.95
N LEU A 177 60.52 2.71 23.48
CA LEU A 177 61.71 1.97 23.08
C LEU A 177 61.40 0.94 21.98
N PHE A 178 62.45 0.46 21.29
CA PHE A 178 62.36 -0.60 20.29
C PHE A 178 63.00 -1.87 20.83
N THR A 179 62.31 -3.00 20.72
CA THR A 179 62.86 -4.33 21.06
C THR A 179 62.90 -5.20 19.82
N GLU A 180 63.85 -6.12 19.77
CA GLU A 180 63.95 -7.12 18.70
C GLU A 180 63.65 -8.50 19.28
N HIS A 181 62.70 -9.22 18.68
CA HIS A 181 62.28 -10.55 19.11
C HIS A 181 62.11 -11.46 17.89
N ASN A 182 62.89 -12.54 17.81
CA ASN A 182 62.88 -13.50 16.70
C ASN A 182 63.05 -12.84 15.30
N GLY A 183 63.92 -11.83 15.19
CA GLY A 183 64.15 -11.09 13.94
C GLY A 183 63.03 -10.13 13.54
N MET A 184 62.13 -9.80 14.48
CA MET A 184 61.07 -8.80 14.31
C MET A 184 61.25 -7.65 15.30
N ILE A 185 60.93 -6.44 14.87
CA ILE A 185 61.00 -5.24 15.70
C ILE A 185 59.63 -4.97 16.35
N GLN A 186 59.61 -4.72 17.65
CA GLN A 186 58.42 -4.32 18.40
C GLN A 186 58.59 -2.91 18.96
N LEU A 187 57.56 -2.08 18.85
CA LEU A 187 57.51 -0.77 19.51
C LEU A 187 56.92 -0.92 20.91
N VAL A 188 57.55 -0.36 21.94
CA VAL A 188 57.02 -0.38 23.30
C VAL A 188 56.83 1.05 23.76
N PHE A 189 55.60 1.42 24.12
CA PHE A 189 55.27 2.76 24.61
C PHE A 189 54.93 2.74 26.10
N GLN A 190 55.32 3.80 26.81
CA GLN A 190 54.72 4.12 28.10
C GLN A 190 53.27 4.58 27.90
N LYS A 191 52.34 4.06 28.70
CA LYS A 191 50.89 4.35 28.54
C LYS A 191 50.56 5.85 28.51
N ASP A 192 51.15 6.63 29.42
CA ASP A 192 50.88 8.07 29.51
C ASP A 192 51.42 8.84 28.29
N TYR A 193 52.57 8.42 27.77
CA TYR A 193 53.16 9.02 26.57
C TYR A 193 52.33 8.68 25.33
N TYR A 194 51.93 7.42 25.16
CA TYR A 194 51.04 7.00 24.08
C TYR A 194 49.72 7.77 24.08
N LYS A 195 49.16 8.02 25.28
CA LYS A 195 47.94 8.82 25.41
C LYS A 195 48.13 10.27 24.95
N LYS A 196 49.27 10.88 25.27
CA LYS A 196 49.63 12.22 24.78
C LYS A 196 49.85 12.23 23.26
N MET A 197 50.50 11.21 22.70
CA MET A 197 50.70 11.07 21.25
C MET A 197 49.39 10.97 20.46
N ILE A 198 48.39 10.25 20.99
CA ILE A 198 47.05 10.18 20.39
C ILE A 198 46.31 11.51 20.55
N ASP A 199 46.47 12.20 21.67
CA ASP A 199 45.86 13.52 21.90
C ASP A 199 46.46 14.60 20.98
N ASP A 200 47.75 14.50 20.62
CA ASP A 200 48.49 15.43 19.76
C ASP A 200 48.32 15.15 18.25
N PHE A 201 47.28 14.42 17.88
CA PHE A 201 47.06 14.04 16.49
C PHE A 201 46.73 15.27 15.62
N SER A 202 47.73 15.79 14.92
CA SER A 202 47.58 16.82 13.89
C SER A 202 46.91 16.21 12.65
N PRO A 203 46.06 16.99 11.98
CA PRO A 203 45.64 16.72 10.62
C PRO A 203 46.57 16.01 9.62
N ASP A 204 47.74 16.59 9.47
CA ASP A 204 48.82 16.07 8.70
C ASP A 204 49.62 15.29 9.71
N LEU A 205 49.52 13.97 9.63
CA LEU A 205 50.33 13.04 10.42
C LEU A 205 51.80 13.51 10.43
N GLU A 206 52.26 14.08 9.32
CA GLU A 206 53.57 14.67 9.06
C GLU A 206 53.96 15.86 9.96
N ASP A 207 53.01 16.53 10.61
CA ASP A 207 53.27 17.75 11.42
C ASP A 207 53.37 17.49 12.94
N SER A 208 53.14 16.27 13.43
CA SER A 208 53.24 16.00 14.88
C SER A 208 54.68 15.74 15.30
N GLU A 209 55.16 16.57 16.22
CA GLU A 209 56.49 16.46 16.81
C GLU A 209 56.71 15.10 17.49
N HIS A 210 55.70 14.58 18.20
CA HIS A 210 55.81 13.29 18.88
C HIS A 210 55.92 12.11 17.91
N TRP A 211 55.15 12.12 16.83
CA TRP A 211 55.20 11.06 15.82
C TRP A 211 56.49 11.13 15.00
N GLN A 212 56.96 12.34 14.67
CA GLN A 212 58.23 12.57 14.00
C GLN A 212 59.39 12.04 14.84
N GLN A 213 59.40 12.32 16.15
CA GLN A 213 60.42 11.80 17.08
C GLN A 213 60.52 10.27 17.07
N VAL A 214 59.39 9.57 17.00
CA VAL A 214 59.38 8.09 16.91
C VAL A 214 59.90 7.62 15.55
N ALA A 215 59.49 8.26 14.45
CA ALA A 215 59.95 7.93 13.10
C ALA A 215 61.46 8.14 12.93
N ASP A 216 61.99 9.26 13.42
CA ASP A 216 63.41 9.57 13.38
C ASP A 216 64.21 8.58 14.25
N SER A 217 63.71 8.28 15.46
CA SER A 217 64.36 7.30 16.35
C SER A 217 64.36 5.89 15.77
N LEU A 218 63.28 5.47 15.11
CA LEU A 218 63.21 4.19 14.41
C LEU A 218 64.16 4.17 13.20
N SER A 219 64.29 5.29 12.50
CA SER A 219 65.21 5.42 11.38
C SER A 219 66.66 5.24 11.80
N VAL A 220 67.03 5.82 12.95
CA VAL A 220 68.36 5.64 13.56
C VAL A 220 68.56 4.19 14.00
N PHE A 221 67.55 3.57 14.64
CA PHE A 221 67.63 2.19 15.12
C PHE A 221 67.85 1.17 13.99
N THR A 222 67.11 1.33 12.88
CA THR A 222 67.12 0.39 11.74
C THR A 222 68.16 0.72 10.67
N LYS A 223 68.74 1.92 10.69
CA LYS A 223 69.56 2.49 9.60
C LYS A 223 68.83 2.62 8.26
N ASN A 224 67.50 2.65 8.28
CA ASN A 224 66.64 2.86 7.12
C ASN A 224 65.73 4.07 7.37
N LYS A 225 65.28 4.78 6.32
CA LYS A 225 64.42 5.95 6.51
C LYS A 225 62.99 5.50 6.78
N PHE A 226 62.43 5.88 7.92
CA PHE A 226 61.03 5.71 8.28
C PHE A 226 60.34 7.06 8.35
N THR A 227 59.08 7.08 7.93
CA THR A 227 58.19 8.25 7.95
C THR A 227 57.16 8.09 9.05
N ILE A 228 56.45 9.17 9.37
CA ILE A 228 55.32 9.09 10.30
C ILE A 228 54.24 8.13 9.79
N SER A 229 54.03 8.08 8.47
CA SER A 229 53.09 7.11 7.86
C SER A 229 53.50 5.67 8.16
N ASP A 230 54.80 5.36 8.20
CA ASP A 230 55.28 4.02 8.52
C ASP A 230 54.99 3.66 9.98
N ILE A 231 55.20 4.60 10.92
CA ILE A 231 54.87 4.40 12.33
C ILE A 231 53.36 4.19 12.52
N PHE A 232 52.55 4.98 11.83
CA PHE A 232 51.09 4.83 11.83
C PHE A 232 50.68 3.44 11.34
N ASN A 233 51.26 2.96 10.24
CA ASN A 233 50.98 1.63 9.71
C ASN A 233 51.31 0.51 10.72
N ILE A 234 52.44 0.60 11.43
CA ILE A 234 52.81 -0.37 12.47
C ILE A 234 51.77 -0.42 13.60
N ILE A 235 51.33 0.75 14.09
CA ILE A 235 50.35 0.83 15.18
C ILE A 235 48.97 0.34 14.74
N MET A 236 48.57 0.67 13.51
CA MET A 236 47.31 0.21 12.95
C MET A 236 47.26 -1.29 12.75
N THR A 237 48.37 -1.93 12.34
CA THR A 237 48.45 -3.40 12.21
C THR A 237 48.16 -4.12 13.53
N GLU A 238 48.74 -3.67 14.65
CA GLU A 238 48.47 -4.27 15.97
C GLU A 238 47.01 -4.06 16.41
N ASN A 239 46.48 -2.84 16.24
CA ASN A 239 45.09 -2.53 16.57
C ASN A 239 44.10 -3.36 15.72
N LYS A 240 44.41 -3.54 14.44
CA LYS A 240 43.66 -4.36 13.49
C LYS A 240 43.60 -5.81 13.99
N ALA A 241 44.77 -6.39 14.28
CA ALA A 241 44.86 -7.78 14.68
C ALA A 241 44.20 -8.06 16.04
N GLY A 242 44.39 -7.17 17.03
CA GLY A 242 43.72 -7.26 18.33
C GLY A 242 42.19 -7.17 18.22
N TRP A 243 41.68 -6.28 17.37
CA TRP A 243 40.24 -6.15 17.14
C TRP A 243 39.66 -7.38 16.42
N TYR A 244 40.31 -7.87 15.37
CA TYR A 244 39.85 -9.07 14.67
C TYR A 244 39.85 -10.30 15.58
N LYS A 245 40.87 -10.46 16.44
CA LYS A 245 40.89 -11.54 17.43
C LYS A 245 39.66 -11.50 18.35
N GLN A 246 39.33 -10.33 18.90
CA GLN A 246 38.15 -10.15 19.76
C GLN A 246 36.83 -10.39 19.03
N VAL A 247 36.74 -10.02 17.74
CA VAL A 247 35.52 -10.21 16.95
C VAL A 247 35.33 -11.67 16.57
N TYR A 248 36.41 -12.38 16.20
CA TYR A 248 36.36 -13.76 15.74
C TYR A 248 36.22 -14.81 16.84
N GLU A 249 36.68 -14.52 18.05
CA GLU A 249 36.41 -15.35 19.23
C GLU A 249 34.92 -15.33 19.64
N ASN A 250 34.08 -14.51 18.99
CA ASN A 250 32.65 -14.41 19.25
C ASN A 250 31.81 -15.03 18.10
N PRO A 251 31.37 -16.31 18.23
CA PRO A 251 30.70 -17.05 17.15
C PRO A 251 29.35 -16.45 16.72
N ASP A 252 28.72 -15.62 17.56
CA ASP A 252 27.43 -14.98 17.25
C ASP A 252 27.56 -13.71 16.40
N ARG A 253 28.77 -13.15 16.23
CA ARG A 253 28.96 -11.88 15.52
C ARG A 253 29.13 -12.02 14.01
N PHE A 254 29.53 -13.17 13.46
CA PHE A 254 29.81 -13.27 12.02
C PHE A 254 29.32 -14.56 11.33
N LYS A 255 28.34 -14.37 10.44
CA LYS A 255 28.10 -15.20 9.24
C LYS A 255 28.43 -14.46 7.93
N SER A 256 28.85 -13.19 7.98
CA SER A 256 28.92 -12.29 6.82
C SER A 256 30.26 -11.54 6.75
N GLY A 257 31.35 -12.23 6.41
CA GLY A 257 32.66 -11.73 5.93
C GLY A 257 33.25 -10.38 6.41
N ILE A 258 34.55 -10.34 6.67
CA ILE A 258 35.34 -9.12 7.01
C ILE A 258 35.26 -8.00 5.97
N PHE A 259 34.92 -8.36 4.74
CA PHE A 259 34.87 -7.47 3.60
C PHE A 259 33.40 -7.15 3.33
N PHE A 260 33.07 -5.87 3.44
CA PHE A 260 31.71 -5.36 3.30
C PHE A 260 31.58 -4.54 2.02
N ASP A 261 30.38 -4.53 1.46
CA ASP A 261 29.83 -3.54 0.52
C ASP A 261 30.68 -3.11 -0.68
N GLY A 262 30.12 -3.30 -1.88
CA GLY A 262 30.40 -2.41 -3.00
C GLY A 262 29.24 -1.45 -3.21
N LEU A 263 29.52 -0.16 -3.23
CA LEU A 263 28.57 0.92 -3.45
C LEU A 263 28.97 1.66 -4.72
N ILE A 264 28.10 1.64 -5.74
CA ILE A 264 28.25 2.57 -6.87
C ILE A 264 27.82 3.94 -6.37
N LEU A 265 28.75 4.89 -6.35
CA LEU A 265 28.55 6.24 -5.81
C LEU A 265 27.83 7.12 -6.83
N ASP A 266 28.40 7.22 -8.03
CA ASP A 266 27.87 8.04 -9.13
C ASP A 266 28.57 7.71 -10.46
N LYS A 267 28.20 8.42 -11.53
CA LYS A 267 28.97 8.51 -12.77
C LYS A 267 29.93 9.69 -12.75
N LEU A 268 31.12 9.49 -13.33
CA LEU A 268 32.12 10.54 -13.49
C LEU A 268 32.21 10.95 -14.97
N GLN A 269 32.02 12.23 -15.25
CA GLN A 269 32.16 12.83 -16.58
C GLN A 269 33.38 13.76 -16.60
N ASN A 270 34.14 13.67 -17.69
CA ASN A 270 35.17 14.65 -18.02
C ASN A 270 34.79 15.31 -19.34
N GLY A 271 35.13 16.59 -19.48
CA GLY A 271 34.71 17.53 -20.52
C GLY A 271 34.93 17.08 -21.96
N ASP A 272 35.67 15.99 -22.19
CA ASP A 272 36.03 15.52 -23.54
C ASP A 272 35.72 14.06 -23.86
N SER A 273 34.83 13.35 -23.15
CA SER A 273 34.66 11.92 -23.46
C SER A 273 33.25 11.31 -23.39
N LYS A 274 32.92 10.64 -24.50
CA LYS A 274 31.98 9.51 -24.63
C LYS A 274 32.29 8.32 -23.68
N LYS A 275 33.20 8.47 -22.70
CA LYS A 275 33.61 7.41 -21.77
C LYS A 275 32.67 7.39 -20.58
N LYS A 276 32.11 6.21 -20.34
CA LYS A 276 31.08 5.97 -19.32
C LYS A 276 31.79 5.45 -18.07
N LYS A 277 32.26 6.36 -17.21
CA LYS A 277 32.99 5.99 -15.99
C LYS A 277 32.03 5.84 -14.81
N LEU A 278 32.11 4.72 -14.08
CA LEU A 278 31.43 4.48 -12.81
C LEU A 278 32.40 4.67 -11.65
N LEU A 279 31.98 5.41 -10.64
CA LEU A 279 32.71 5.54 -9.39
C LEU A 279 32.16 4.53 -8.37
N ILE A 280 33.01 3.63 -7.90
CA ILE A 280 32.63 2.50 -7.06
C ILE A 280 33.45 2.54 -5.77
N ASN A 281 32.79 2.56 -4.62
CA ASN A 281 33.45 2.39 -3.33
C ASN A 281 33.30 0.95 -2.84
N ILE A 282 34.41 0.30 -2.54
CA ILE A 282 34.43 -0.99 -1.84
C ILE A 282 34.80 -0.72 -0.40
N THR A 283 33.92 -1.04 0.56
CA THR A 283 34.12 -0.66 1.95
C THR A 283 34.88 -1.70 2.75
N GLY A 284 35.75 -1.26 3.64
CA GLY A 284 36.30 -2.14 4.66
C GLY A 284 35.41 -2.24 5.88
N GLU A 285 35.48 -3.36 6.63
CA GLU A 285 35.09 -3.30 8.04
C GLU A 285 36.11 -2.44 8.83
N ARG A 286 35.89 -2.27 10.14
CA ARG A 286 36.76 -1.46 11.00
C ARG A 286 38.23 -1.90 10.87
N PHE A 287 39.11 -0.95 10.57
CA PHE A 287 40.55 -1.15 10.31
C PHE A 287 40.91 -1.81 8.97
N VAL A 288 39.94 -2.06 8.10
CA VAL A 288 40.17 -2.34 6.67
C VAL A 288 39.87 -1.06 5.90
N PRO A 289 40.77 -0.65 4.99
CA PRO A 289 40.58 0.56 4.23
C PRO A 289 39.44 0.42 3.21
N ASP A 290 38.79 1.54 2.91
CA ASP A 290 37.91 1.66 1.77
C ASP A 290 38.74 1.80 0.49
N HIS A 291 38.26 1.22 -0.61
CA HIS A 291 38.86 1.35 -1.92
C HIS A 291 37.88 2.02 -2.88
N LEU A 292 38.25 3.22 -3.31
CA LEU A 292 37.54 3.95 -4.35
C LEU A 292 38.11 3.58 -5.72
N LEU A 293 37.27 3.07 -6.60
CA LEU A 293 37.60 2.62 -7.94
C LEU A 293 36.89 3.48 -8.98
N CYS A 294 37.60 3.84 -10.03
CA CYS A 294 36.99 4.39 -11.24
C CYS A 294 37.00 3.33 -12.33
N TYR A 295 35.83 2.87 -12.74
CA TYR A 295 35.65 1.80 -13.71
C TYR A 295 35.08 2.35 -15.02
N ASP A 296 35.75 2.11 -16.15
CA ASP A 296 35.25 2.52 -17.47
C ASP A 296 34.43 1.39 -18.12
N LEU A 297 33.13 1.63 -18.32
CA LEU A 297 32.20 0.68 -18.93
C LEU A 297 32.55 0.35 -20.38
N ASN A 298 33.27 1.23 -21.09
CA ASN A 298 33.62 1.00 -22.50
C ASN A 298 34.84 0.09 -22.64
N SER A 299 35.91 0.36 -21.89
CA SER A 299 37.13 -0.46 -21.89
C SER A 299 37.02 -1.70 -21.00
N GLN A 300 36.01 -1.74 -20.13
CA GLN A 300 35.79 -2.77 -19.10
C GLN A 300 36.98 -2.90 -18.12
N GLN A 301 37.65 -1.80 -17.83
CA GLN A 301 38.83 -1.78 -16.96
C GLN A 301 38.68 -0.76 -15.82
N VAL A 302 39.30 -1.08 -14.69
CA VAL A 302 39.53 -0.11 -13.61
C VAL A 302 40.63 0.84 -14.06
N LEU A 303 40.31 2.12 -14.20
CA LEU A 303 41.25 3.17 -14.63
C LEU A 303 42.24 3.51 -13.52
N TRP A 304 41.73 3.65 -12.30
CA TRP A 304 42.52 3.94 -11.11
C TRP A 304 41.82 3.39 -9.86
N LYS A 305 42.63 3.20 -8.80
CA LYS A 305 42.19 2.78 -7.46
C LYS A 305 42.85 3.71 -6.45
N LYS A 306 42.07 4.20 -5.49
CA LYS A 306 42.56 4.99 -4.35
C LYS A 306 42.10 4.37 -3.03
N GLU A 307 43.02 4.30 -2.08
CA GLU A 307 42.78 3.74 -0.75
C GLU A 307 42.46 4.85 0.26
N PHE A 308 41.49 4.58 1.13
CA PHE A 308 41.13 5.44 2.25
C PHE A 308 41.19 4.64 3.54
N SER A 309 42.04 5.04 4.47
CA SER A 309 42.18 4.39 5.78
C SER A 309 40.92 4.45 6.64
N ALA A 310 39.90 5.20 6.22
CA ALA A 310 38.65 5.35 6.92
C ALA A 310 37.44 5.32 5.98
N PRO A 311 36.27 4.88 6.46
CA PRO A 311 35.09 4.72 5.61
C PRO A 311 34.65 6.02 4.95
N ILE A 312 34.30 5.93 3.67
CA ILE A 312 33.65 7.00 2.93
C ILE A 312 32.18 7.06 3.38
N LEU A 313 31.78 8.19 3.95
CA LEU A 313 30.46 8.39 4.54
C LEU A 313 29.51 9.08 3.57
N LEU A 314 30.02 10.00 2.78
CA LEU A 314 29.21 10.80 1.86
C LEU A 314 30.05 11.07 0.63
N SER A 315 29.41 11.12 -0.52
CA SER A 315 30.07 11.48 -1.77
C SER A 315 29.11 12.26 -2.66
N GLN A 316 29.66 13.19 -3.44
CA GLN A 316 28.95 13.86 -4.51
C GLN A 316 29.91 14.05 -5.68
N VAL A 317 29.44 13.77 -6.89
CA VAL A 317 30.19 14.05 -8.11
C VAL A 317 29.56 15.27 -8.79
N ILE A 318 30.33 16.35 -8.91
CA ILE A 318 29.84 17.63 -9.45
C ILE A 318 31.02 18.47 -9.94
N ASP A 319 30.80 19.19 -11.03
CA ASP A 319 31.72 20.24 -11.52
C ASP A 319 31.62 21.45 -10.59
N ILE A 320 32.71 21.75 -9.87
CA ILE A 320 32.75 22.80 -8.84
C ILE A 320 33.32 24.15 -9.32
N ASP A 321 34.04 24.18 -10.44
CA ASP A 321 34.73 25.36 -10.96
C ASP A 321 34.37 25.72 -12.41
N GLY A 322 33.45 24.97 -13.02
CA GLY A 322 32.84 25.25 -14.32
C GLY A 322 33.75 24.91 -15.50
N ASP A 323 34.75 24.05 -15.31
CA ASP A 323 35.66 23.60 -16.37
C ASP A 323 35.11 22.43 -17.20
N ASN A 324 33.90 21.94 -16.85
CA ASN A 324 33.24 20.74 -17.38
C ASN A 324 33.92 19.41 -17.01
N ASP A 325 34.91 19.42 -16.12
CA ASP A 325 35.39 18.23 -15.44
C ASP A 325 34.68 18.10 -14.10
N GLN A 326 34.23 16.90 -13.76
CA GLN A 326 33.54 16.67 -12.50
C GLN A 326 34.53 16.28 -11.40
N GLU A 327 34.43 16.94 -10.25
CA GLU A 327 35.15 16.59 -9.04
C GLU A 327 34.38 15.60 -8.18
N ILE A 328 35.15 14.85 -7.39
CA ILE A 328 34.62 13.92 -6.41
C ILE A 328 34.80 14.54 -5.03
N ILE A 329 33.69 14.99 -4.45
CA ILE A 329 33.66 15.49 -3.07
C ILE A 329 33.35 14.32 -2.15
N LEU A 330 34.24 14.04 -1.20
CA LEU A 330 34.13 12.93 -0.26
C LEU A 330 34.07 13.44 1.17
N GLY A 331 33.09 12.95 1.93
CA GLY A 331 33.06 13.05 3.38
C GLY A 331 33.55 11.73 3.99
N SER A 332 34.60 11.73 4.80
CA SER A 332 35.16 10.52 5.42
C SER A 332 35.55 10.75 6.87
N TYR A 333 35.79 9.66 7.61
CA TYR A 333 36.38 9.73 8.95
C TYR A 333 37.92 9.87 8.89
N ALA A 334 38.46 10.95 8.35
CA ALA A 334 39.92 11.07 8.27
C ALA A 334 40.56 11.57 9.58
N SER A 335 41.86 11.34 9.72
CA SER A 335 42.75 12.29 10.39
C SER A 335 42.50 13.70 9.81
N GLY A 336 42.35 14.72 10.67
CA GLY A 336 41.85 16.06 10.29
C GLY A 336 42.65 16.76 9.18
N CYS A 337 42.25 17.95 8.69
CA CYS A 337 43.09 19.02 8.08
C CYS A 337 42.33 20.35 8.04
N GLN A 338 43.05 21.44 8.00
CA GLN A 338 42.60 22.82 8.22
C GLN A 338 41.67 23.37 7.11
N PRO A 339 41.02 24.54 7.31
CA PRO A 339 40.92 25.31 8.56
C PRO A 339 39.84 24.78 9.53
N LYS A 340 40.02 25.11 10.80
CA LYS A 340 39.19 24.71 11.93
C LYS A 340 37.97 25.65 12.05
N PRO A 341 36.73 25.15 12.12
CA PRO A 341 35.62 25.95 12.63
C PRO A 341 35.67 26.08 14.17
N ASP A 342 35.35 27.26 14.69
CA ASP A 342 35.49 27.73 16.10
C ASP A 342 34.82 26.88 17.21
N TRP A 343 34.22 25.72 16.92
CA TRP A 343 33.23 25.12 17.83
C TRP A 343 33.72 24.11 18.87
N PHE A 344 34.95 23.58 18.79
CA PHE A 344 35.25 22.34 19.52
C PHE A 344 36.42 22.48 20.51
N GLU A 345 36.06 22.51 21.80
CA GLU A 345 36.98 22.48 22.97
C GLU A 345 36.86 21.21 23.84
N ASN A 346 35.93 20.26 23.60
CA ASN A 346 35.76 19.11 24.49
C ASN A 346 36.26 17.77 23.90
N LYS A 347 37.18 17.16 24.67
CA LYS A 347 37.80 15.83 24.51
C LYS A 347 36.79 14.71 24.71
N GLU A 348 36.79 13.69 23.84
CA GLU A 348 36.41 12.30 24.19
C GLU A 348 36.63 11.34 22.99
N SER A 349 37.78 10.62 22.96
CA SER A 349 37.89 9.18 22.64
C SER A 349 39.34 8.73 22.41
N ASP A 350 39.72 7.58 22.94
CA ASP A 350 41.04 6.91 22.83
C ASP A 350 41.44 6.45 21.40
N LEU A 351 40.73 6.89 20.36
CA LEU A 351 41.02 6.68 18.94
C LEU A 351 40.54 7.92 18.17
N ALA A 352 41.45 8.83 17.82
CA ALA A 352 41.11 10.13 17.23
C ALA A 352 40.79 10.06 15.72
N PHE A 353 39.59 9.63 15.35
CA PHE A 353 39.08 9.85 13.98
C PHE A 353 38.30 11.17 13.92
N PHE A 354 38.58 12.04 12.96
CA PHE A 354 37.81 13.28 12.71
C PHE A 354 36.89 13.10 11.51
N SER A 355 35.90 13.97 11.34
CA SER A 355 35.23 14.05 10.04
C SER A 355 35.98 15.02 9.15
N SER A 356 36.21 14.62 7.91
CA SER A 356 36.86 15.43 6.87
C SER A 356 36.00 15.49 5.63
N LEU A 357 36.23 16.54 4.85
CA LEU A 357 35.73 16.75 3.49
C LEU A 357 36.96 16.87 2.59
N GLN A 358 37.03 16.06 1.55
CA GLN A 358 38.09 16.07 0.55
C GLN A 358 37.49 16.32 -0.82
N ILE A 359 38.19 17.07 -1.66
CA ILE A 359 37.83 17.26 -3.06
C ILE A 359 38.92 16.61 -3.89
N LEU A 360 38.53 15.63 -4.71
CA LEU A 360 39.42 14.99 -5.65
C LEU A 360 39.09 15.45 -7.07
N ASP A 361 40.11 15.51 -7.90
CA ASP A 361 39.93 15.58 -9.33
C ASP A 361 39.39 14.25 -9.88
N SER A 362 39.11 14.24 -11.18
CA SER A 362 38.62 13.06 -11.91
C SER A 362 39.64 11.89 -12.00
N GLU A 363 40.90 12.14 -11.65
CA GLU A 363 42.01 11.19 -11.64
C GLU A 363 42.36 10.71 -10.22
N SER A 364 41.53 11.06 -9.23
CA SER A 364 41.66 10.73 -7.80
C SER A 364 42.71 11.53 -7.03
N ASN A 365 43.39 12.50 -7.62
CA ASN A 365 44.34 13.34 -6.89
C ASN A 365 43.58 14.37 -6.06
N LEU A 366 44.16 14.81 -4.93
CA LEU A 366 43.59 15.93 -4.18
C LEU A 366 43.63 17.19 -5.04
N LYS A 367 42.47 17.81 -5.26
CA LYS A 367 42.41 19.06 -6.03
C LYS A 367 43.19 20.14 -5.29
N ILE A 368 44.04 20.84 -6.01
CA ILE A 368 44.81 21.96 -5.46
C ILE A 368 43.99 23.23 -5.67
N ILE A 369 43.67 23.92 -4.57
CA ILE A 369 42.92 25.17 -4.57
C ILE A 369 43.78 26.23 -3.88
N ASN A 370 44.19 27.26 -4.62
CA ASN A 370 45.06 28.33 -4.13
C ASN A 370 46.35 27.80 -3.47
N ASP A 371 47.08 26.95 -4.21
CA ASP A 371 48.33 26.27 -3.80
C ASP A 371 48.23 25.39 -2.53
N GLN A 372 47.02 24.98 -2.16
CA GLN A 372 46.76 24.15 -0.99
C GLN A 372 45.85 22.97 -1.36
N PRO A 373 46.07 21.78 -0.79
CA PRO A 373 45.20 20.63 -1.04
C PRO A 373 43.80 20.87 -0.47
N ALA A 374 42.76 20.55 -1.25
CA ALA A 374 41.36 20.70 -0.85
C ALA A 374 40.90 19.60 0.11
N LYS A 375 41.43 19.61 1.34
CA LYS A 375 41.10 18.69 2.43
C LYS A 375 40.80 19.47 3.70
N TYR A 376 39.55 19.40 4.14
CA TYR A 376 38.99 20.23 5.22
C TYR A 376 38.46 19.36 6.36
N ARG A 377 38.63 19.80 7.60
CA ARG A 377 38.10 19.14 8.80
C ARG A 377 36.75 19.72 9.10
N THR A 378 35.76 18.84 9.12
CA THR A 378 34.36 19.22 9.28
C THR A 378 33.82 18.92 10.68
N GLY A 379 34.50 18.10 11.47
CA GLY A 379 34.09 17.83 12.85
C GLY A 379 35.01 16.89 13.65
N THR A 380 34.45 16.27 14.68
CA THR A 380 35.14 15.39 15.64
C THR A 380 34.74 13.92 15.46
N PHE A 381 35.23 13.06 16.36
CA PHE A 381 34.88 11.64 16.38
C PHE A 381 33.36 11.44 16.44
N ARG A 382 32.83 10.65 15.51
CA ARG A 382 31.39 10.32 15.35
C ARG A 382 30.47 11.46 14.88
N THR A 383 31.01 12.54 14.34
CA THR A 383 30.20 13.47 13.55
C THR A 383 30.24 13.08 12.08
N ASN A 384 29.09 13.01 11.40
CA ASN A 384 29.05 12.81 9.95
C ASN A 384 28.85 14.17 9.27
N PRO A 385 29.68 14.57 8.29
CA PRO A 385 29.43 15.80 7.56
C PRO A 385 28.23 15.63 6.62
N GLU A 386 27.46 16.70 6.49
CA GLU A 386 26.45 16.88 5.43
C GLU A 386 26.86 18.13 4.65
N PHE A 387 26.89 18.07 3.32
CA PHE A 387 27.32 19.18 2.49
C PHE A 387 26.40 19.40 1.29
N ALA A 388 26.43 20.61 0.74
CA ALA A 388 25.75 20.99 -0.48
C ALA A 388 26.59 22.01 -1.25
N VAL A 389 26.66 21.86 -2.56
CA VAL A 389 27.53 22.67 -3.44
C VAL A 389 26.70 23.72 -4.17
N ILE A 390 27.24 24.94 -4.28
CA ILE A 390 26.79 25.94 -5.27
C ILE A 390 27.86 26.04 -6.36
N PRO A 391 27.63 25.45 -7.54
CA PRO A 391 28.54 25.60 -8.67
C PRO A 391 28.74 27.08 -9.03
N ASP A 392 27.64 27.83 -9.27
CA ASP A 392 27.70 29.24 -9.70
C ASP A 392 28.44 30.21 -8.76
N LYS A 393 28.69 29.82 -7.50
CA LYS A 393 29.34 30.68 -6.49
C LYS A 393 30.67 30.09 -6.00
N ASN A 394 31.15 28.98 -6.57
CA ASN A 394 32.36 28.28 -6.15
C ASN A 394 32.40 28.07 -4.63
N ARG A 395 31.27 27.60 -4.06
CA ARG A 395 31.11 27.46 -2.60
C ARG A 395 30.54 26.11 -2.21
N ILE A 396 31.14 25.50 -1.19
CA ILE A 396 30.61 24.27 -0.56
C ILE A 396 30.09 24.61 0.82
N PHE A 397 28.80 24.41 1.03
CA PHE A 397 28.18 24.55 2.35
C PHE A 397 28.28 23.24 3.07
N PHE A 398 28.66 23.27 4.34
CA PHE A 398 28.71 22.05 5.13
C PHE A 398 28.27 22.29 6.57
N GLY A 399 27.76 21.23 7.16
CA GLY A 399 27.50 21.12 8.59
C GLY A 399 27.66 19.69 9.05
N VAL A 400 27.26 19.40 10.28
CA VAL A 400 27.49 18.08 10.88
C VAL A 400 26.25 17.48 11.52
N ARG A 401 26.15 16.17 11.40
CA ARG A 401 25.21 15.30 12.07
C ARG A 401 25.92 14.61 13.23
N SER A 402 25.60 15.00 14.47
CA SER A 402 26.18 14.40 15.68
C SER A 402 25.12 13.70 16.53
N SER A 403 25.21 12.39 16.69
CA SER A 403 24.22 11.61 17.46
C SER A 403 24.28 11.86 18.97
N LYS A 404 25.40 12.37 19.48
CA LYS A 404 25.66 12.59 20.91
C LYS A 404 25.73 14.06 21.33
N ASP A 405 25.96 14.98 20.40
CA ASP A 405 26.12 16.40 20.68
C ASP A 405 25.01 17.23 20.00
N TYR A 406 24.07 17.70 20.83
CA TYR A 406 22.95 18.58 20.44
C TYR A 406 23.22 20.06 20.78
N HIS A 407 24.46 20.44 21.09
CA HIS A 407 24.79 21.86 21.24
C HIS A 407 24.58 22.60 19.92
N LYS A 408 24.28 23.89 20.05
CA LYS A 408 24.04 24.80 18.93
C LYS A 408 25.33 24.95 18.11
N LYS A 409 25.21 24.69 16.82
CA LYS A 409 26.23 24.78 15.78
C LYS A 409 25.79 25.79 14.73
N TYR A 410 26.71 26.24 13.89
CA TYR A 410 26.45 27.16 12.79
C TYR A 410 26.62 26.47 11.44
N LEU A 411 26.21 27.04 10.32
CA LEU A 411 26.52 26.48 9.00
C LEU A 411 27.84 27.08 8.53
N HIS A 412 28.66 26.31 7.83
CA HIS A 412 29.88 26.83 7.23
C HIS A 412 29.80 26.83 5.71
N SER A 413 30.62 27.67 5.09
CA SER A 413 30.90 27.60 3.66
C SER A 413 32.40 27.61 3.41
N ILE A 414 32.85 26.73 2.53
CA ILE A 414 34.19 26.75 1.94
C ILE A 414 34.09 27.60 0.68
N ASP A 415 34.87 28.67 0.63
CA ASP A 415 35.12 29.46 -0.57
C ASP A 415 36.24 28.78 -1.37
N LEU A 416 35.88 28.19 -2.51
CA LEU A 416 36.80 27.45 -3.37
C LEU A 416 37.71 28.36 -4.21
N ILE A 417 37.52 29.69 -4.19
CA ILE A 417 38.43 30.63 -4.84
C ILE A 417 39.54 31.02 -3.87
N ASN A 418 39.16 31.38 -2.64
CA ASN A 418 40.09 31.89 -1.65
C ASN A 418 40.66 30.81 -0.72
N ASN A 419 40.15 29.59 -0.82
CA ASN A 419 40.40 28.47 0.10
C ASN A 419 40.16 28.83 1.58
N LYS A 420 39.02 29.49 1.86
CA LYS A 420 38.67 29.98 3.21
C LYS A 420 37.37 29.36 3.69
N ILE A 421 37.30 29.09 4.99
CA ILE A 421 36.05 28.68 5.66
C ILE A 421 35.42 29.90 6.31
N ASP A 422 34.20 30.22 5.88
CA ASP A 422 33.35 31.23 6.48
C ASP A 422 32.34 30.57 7.43
N THR A 423 32.08 31.20 8.58
CA THR A 423 31.00 30.82 9.49
C THR A 423 29.76 31.65 9.18
N LEU A 424 28.66 30.99 8.83
CA LEU A 424 27.39 31.62 8.51
C LEU A 424 26.54 31.75 9.77
N ASN A 425 25.83 32.86 9.93
CA ASN A 425 24.92 33.06 11.06
C ASN A 425 23.58 32.31 10.91
N ILE A 426 23.68 31.02 10.58
CA ILE A 426 22.57 30.09 10.40
C ILE A 426 22.87 28.93 11.34
N ASN A 427 22.02 28.72 12.34
CA ASN A 427 22.27 27.74 13.37
C ASN A 427 21.49 26.45 13.18
N PHE A 428 22.05 25.34 13.68
CA PHE A 428 21.42 24.04 13.79
C PHE A 428 21.94 23.30 15.04
N GLN A 429 21.39 22.14 15.39
CA GLN A 429 21.93 21.28 16.46
C GLN A 429 22.28 19.90 15.91
N TYR A 430 21.31 19.26 15.24
CA TYR A 430 21.48 18.01 14.53
C TYR A 430 21.07 18.20 13.07
N LEU A 431 22.04 18.38 12.18
CA LEU A 431 21.77 18.51 10.75
C LEU A 431 21.30 17.16 10.20
N MET A 432 20.07 17.11 9.70
CA MET A 432 19.51 15.90 9.11
C MET A 432 19.74 15.87 7.61
N ASN A 433 19.78 17.05 6.99
CA ASN A 433 19.95 17.19 5.55
C ASN A 433 20.31 18.64 5.16
N LEU A 434 21.12 18.77 4.12
CA LEU A 434 21.51 20.02 3.50
C LEU A 434 21.50 19.86 1.97
N LYS A 435 20.77 20.71 1.25
CA LYS A 435 20.61 20.60 -0.21
C LYS A 435 20.56 21.96 -0.90
N TYR A 436 21.06 22.04 -2.12
CA TYR A 436 20.90 23.18 -3.02
C TYR A 436 20.20 22.73 -4.31
N GLU A 437 19.03 23.29 -4.60
CA GLU A 437 18.30 23.02 -5.85
C GLU A 437 17.49 24.25 -6.29
N ASN A 438 17.41 24.47 -7.61
CA ASN A 438 16.61 25.54 -8.21
C ASN A 438 16.88 26.94 -7.60
N GLY A 439 18.14 27.22 -7.27
CA GLY A 439 18.55 28.49 -6.66
C GLY A 439 18.15 28.67 -5.19
N LEU A 440 17.68 27.62 -4.51
CA LEU A 440 17.29 27.64 -3.11
C LEU A 440 18.11 26.64 -2.30
N PHE A 441 18.58 27.08 -1.14
CA PHE A 441 19.14 26.20 -0.12
C PHE A 441 18.03 25.71 0.79
N THR A 442 18.02 24.41 1.05
CA THR A 442 17.16 23.82 2.07
C THR A 442 18.02 23.14 3.12
N LEU A 443 17.89 23.62 4.36
CA LEU A 443 18.52 23.06 5.54
C LEU A 443 17.43 22.45 6.42
N ILE A 444 17.58 21.18 6.77
CA ILE A 444 16.68 20.49 7.69
C ILE A 444 17.49 20.02 8.88
N HIS A 445 17.10 20.47 10.06
CA HIS A 445 17.74 20.07 11.30
C HIS A 445 16.70 19.76 12.37
N ARG A 446 17.12 19.04 13.40
CA ARG A 446 16.34 18.84 14.61
C ARG A 446 17.11 19.35 15.82
N ASP A 447 16.37 19.74 16.85
CA ASP A 447 16.86 19.83 18.21
C ASP A 447 16.19 18.73 19.05
N THR A 448 16.24 18.84 20.38
CA THR A 448 15.63 17.87 21.31
C THR A 448 14.09 17.94 21.36
N VAL A 449 13.47 18.97 20.79
CA VAL A 449 12.04 19.30 20.97
C VAL A 449 11.30 19.55 19.64
N LYS A 450 11.99 19.88 18.55
CA LYS A 450 11.41 20.23 17.25
C LYS A 450 12.30 19.83 16.08
N ILE A 451 11.66 19.66 14.92
CA ILE A 451 12.32 19.65 13.61
C ILE A 451 12.05 20.98 12.93
N GLU A 452 13.08 21.54 12.29
CA GLU A 452 12.98 22.77 11.52
C GLU A 452 13.49 22.58 10.09
N LYS A 453 12.77 23.20 9.15
CA LYS A 453 13.17 23.39 7.75
C LYS A 453 13.41 24.87 7.53
N ILE A 454 14.62 25.22 7.11
CA ILE A 454 15.05 26.56 6.77
C ILE A 454 15.32 26.60 5.26
N VAL A 455 14.64 27.50 4.55
CA VAL A 455 14.86 27.73 3.12
C VAL A 455 15.54 29.09 2.94
N LEU A 456 16.71 29.08 2.32
CA LEU A 456 17.52 30.27 2.04
C LEU A 456 17.52 30.52 0.53
N ASN A 457 17.67 31.78 0.12
CA ASN A 457 17.97 32.11 -1.28
C ASN A 457 19.46 31.88 -1.58
N SER A 458 19.85 32.07 -2.85
CA SER A 458 21.26 32.03 -3.28
C SER A 458 22.18 32.98 -2.49
N ASP A 459 21.65 34.07 -1.93
CA ASP A 459 22.37 35.01 -1.07
C ASP A 459 22.34 34.65 0.43
N LEU A 460 21.93 33.42 0.77
CA LEU A 460 21.90 32.88 2.13
C LEU A 460 20.99 33.63 3.10
N LYS A 461 20.08 34.45 2.57
CA LYS A 461 19.02 35.09 3.36
C LYS A 461 17.87 34.11 3.55
N ILE A 462 17.39 34.01 4.78
CA ILE A 462 16.24 33.18 5.14
C ILE A 462 15.01 33.70 4.41
N LYS A 463 14.50 32.90 3.47
CA LYS A 463 13.26 33.16 2.73
C LYS A 463 12.06 32.59 3.48
N LYS A 464 12.21 31.39 4.06
CA LYS A 464 11.16 30.71 4.84
C LYS A 464 11.80 29.92 5.98
N ARG A 465 11.11 29.89 7.12
CA ARG A 465 11.42 29.00 8.25
C ARG A 465 10.13 28.35 8.72
N HIS A 466 10.14 27.03 8.77
CA HIS A 466 9.01 26.22 9.22
C HIS A 466 9.50 25.24 10.28
N SER A 467 8.72 25.06 11.34
CA SER A 467 9.10 24.23 12.48
C SER A 467 7.91 23.39 12.94
N GLN A 468 8.19 22.18 13.38
CA GLN A 468 7.22 21.31 14.03
C GLN A 468 7.75 20.78 15.35
N ILE A 469 7.00 20.98 16.42
CA ILE A 469 7.29 20.39 17.74
C ILE A 469 7.14 18.87 17.64
N SER A 470 8.17 18.15 18.08
CA SER A 470 8.17 16.70 18.20
C SER A 470 9.12 16.23 19.30
N PHE A 471 8.62 15.33 20.13
CA PHE A 471 9.41 14.59 21.12
C PHE A 471 9.90 13.23 20.61
N GLU A 472 9.58 12.87 19.37
CA GLU A 472 10.01 11.61 18.75
C GLU A 472 11.40 11.74 18.12
N ARG A 473 12.24 10.72 18.29
CA ARG A 473 13.53 10.61 17.60
C ARG A 473 13.30 10.31 16.12
N TYR A 474 13.21 11.37 15.33
CA TYR A 474 13.11 11.27 13.87
C TYR A 474 14.47 11.09 13.21
N GLU A 475 14.63 10.08 12.37
CA GLU A 475 15.85 9.86 11.59
C GLU A 475 15.59 10.00 10.09
N VAL A 476 16.58 10.48 9.35
CA VAL A 476 16.59 10.54 7.88
C VAL A 476 17.63 9.53 7.37
N PHE A 477 17.23 8.70 6.41
CA PHE A 477 18.17 7.84 5.67
C PHE A 477 18.78 8.59 4.49
N ARG A 478 19.99 8.19 4.09
CA ARG A 478 20.78 8.85 3.04
C ARG A 478 20.00 8.92 1.71
N ASN A 479 20.25 10.00 0.98
CA ASN A 479 19.99 10.24 -0.44
C ASN A 479 18.56 10.41 -0.96
N ASN A 480 17.49 10.02 -0.25
CA ASN A 480 16.12 10.31 -0.70
C ASN A 480 15.18 10.55 0.50
N TYR A 481 14.57 11.72 0.64
CA TYR A 481 13.54 12.03 1.66
C TYR A 481 12.50 13.03 1.15
N GLU A 482 12.83 13.81 0.11
CA GLU A 482 11.88 14.66 -0.61
C GLU A 482 11.29 13.95 -1.82
N PHE A 483 9.99 14.10 -2.01
CA PHE A 483 9.31 13.62 -3.21
C PHE A 483 8.05 14.42 -3.51
N ASP A 484 7.59 14.38 -4.75
CA ASP A 484 6.40 15.09 -5.19
C ASP A 484 5.16 14.20 -5.06
N LEU A 485 4.12 14.66 -4.37
CA LEU A 485 2.78 14.08 -4.52
C LEU A 485 1.82 15.18 -4.97
N TYR A 486 1.09 14.94 -6.06
CA TYR A 486 0.09 15.88 -6.57
C TYR A 486 0.65 17.28 -6.86
N GLY A 487 1.90 17.40 -7.33
CA GLY A 487 2.55 18.68 -7.64
C GLY A 487 2.99 19.46 -6.40
N LYS A 488 3.23 18.76 -5.29
CA LYS A 488 3.67 19.33 -4.01
C LYS A 488 4.78 18.49 -3.41
N ASN A 489 5.78 19.14 -2.86
CA ASN A 489 6.90 18.47 -2.20
C ASN A 489 6.51 18.05 -0.78
N TYR A 490 6.89 16.82 -0.43
CA TYR A 490 6.74 16.24 0.88
C TYR A 490 8.05 15.66 1.38
N PHE A 491 8.17 15.56 2.70
CA PHE A 491 9.37 15.13 3.43
C PHE A 491 9.05 13.88 4.22
N LEU A 492 9.76 12.79 3.97
CA LEU A 492 9.62 11.54 4.71
C LEU A 492 10.74 11.37 5.76
N VAL A 493 10.33 11.07 6.99
CA VAL A 493 11.21 10.79 8.12
C VAL A 493 10.77 9.52 8.85
N LYS A 494 11.69 8.89 9.59
CA LYS A 494 11.40 7.70 10.41
C LYS A 494 10.87 8.04 11.81
N PRO A 495 9.89 7.32 12.36
CA PRO A 495 9.12 6.25 11.72
C PRO A 495 8.14 6.84 10.69
N PHE A 496 7.85 6.11 9.61
CA PHE A 496 7.21 6.55 8.36
C PHE A 496 6.22 7.73 8.50
N THR A 497 6.75 8.96 8.52
CA THR A 497 6.00 10.21 8.77
C THR A 497 6.28 11.18 7.64
N LEU A 498 5.22 11.70 7.05
CA LEU A 498 5.26 12.63 5.94
C LEU A 498 4.94 14.05 6.43
N PHE A 499 5.83 15.01 6.16
CA PHE A 499 5.58 16.43 6.34
C PHE A 499 5.37 17.13 5.00
N ASP A 500 4.51 18.15 4.96
CA ASP A 500 4.46 19.07 3.83
C ASP A 500 5.58 20.12 3.91
N ASP A 501 5.65 20.98 2.89
CA ASP A 501 6.58 22.12 2.83
C ASP A 501 6.53 23.07 4.04
N LYS A 502 5.42 23.09 4.79
CA LYS A 502 5.22 23.93 5.97
C LYS A 502 5.53 23.19 7.27
N MET A 503 6.15 22.01 7.20
CA MET A 503 6.40 21.15 8.37
C MET A 503 5.10 20.82 9.11
N ARG A 504 4.03 20.49 8.38
CA ARG A 504 2.80 19.92 8.97
C ARG A 504 2.76 18.44 8.67
N THR A 505 2.50 17.61 9.67
CA THR A 505 2.27 16.18 9.45
C THR A 505 1.05 15.97 8.56
N VAL A 506 1.28 15.35 7.40
CA VAL A 506 0.26 15.01 6.41
C VAL A 506 -0.07 13.52 6.44
N TYR A 507 0.89 12.69 6.82
CA TYR A 507 0.70 11.26 7.00
C TYR A 507 1.64 10.76 8.09
N LYS A 508 1.21 9.76 8.86
CA LYS A 508 2.03 9.14 9.90
C LYS A 508 1.62 7.70 10.11
N ASN A 509 2.58 6.78 10.00
CA ASN A 509 2.41 5.38 10.32
C ASN A 509 3.63 4.87 11.09
N LYS A 510 3.45 4.63 12.40
CA LYS A 510 4.55 4.23 13.28
C LYS A 510 4.98 2.77 13.11
N ASP A 511 4.10 1.93 12.56
CA ASP A 511 4.36 0.50 12.37
C ASP A 511 5.27 0.22 11.17
N LEU A 512 5.45 1.20 10.29
CA LEU A 512 6.26 1.10 9.11
C LEU A 512 7.67 1.63 9.38
N ILE A 513 8.65 0.77 9.18
CA ILE A 513 10.07 1.11 9.22
C ILE A 513 10.61 0.82 7.83
N TYR A 514 11.02 1.85 7.11
CA TYR A 514 11.60 1.69 5.78
C TYR A 514 13.13 1.69 5.84
N ILE A 515 13.79 0.93 4.96
CA ILE A 515 15.24 1.00 4.71
C ILE A 515 15.54 1.95 3.57
N ASP A 516 14.88 1.72 2.44
CA ASP A 516 15.05 2.45 1.20
C ASP A 516 13.68 2.65 0.53
N PHE A 517 13.57 3.66 -0.31
CA PHE A 517 12.35 3.95 -1.05
C PHE A 517 12.62 4.61 -2.40
N VAL A 518 11.70 4.39 -3.33
CA VAL A 518 11.69 5.01 -4.65
C VAL A 518 10.29 5.52 -4.94
N GLN A 519 10.18 6.77 -5.37
CA GLN A 519 8.92 7.35 -5.81
C GLN A 519 8.57 6.85 -7.21
N SER A 520 7.32 6.45 -7.41
CA SER A 520 6.79 6.22 -8.76
C SER A 520 6.23 7.51 -9.38
N LYS A 521 5.99 7.48 -10.70
CA LYS A 521 5.29 8.56 -11.42
C LYS A 521 3.84 8.79 -10.97
N VAL A 522 3.24 7.88 -10.20
CA VAL A 522 1.79 7.86 -9.91
C VAL A 522 1.52 8.04 -8.41
N ASN A 523 1.91 9.13 -7.77
CA ASN A 523 1.61 9.44 -6.34
C ASN A 523 1.76 8.25 -5.35
N SER A 524 2.59 7.28 -5.70
CA SER A 524 2.81 6.04 -4.95
C SER A 524 4.27 5.92 -4.62
N LEU A 525 4.54 5.47 -3.41
CA LEU A 525 5.87 5.30 -2.86
C LEU A 525 6.15 3.82 -2.67
N TYR A 526 7.15 3.31 -3.37
CA TYR A 526 7.66 1.96 -3.17
C TYR A 526 8.75 2.03 -2.12
N PHE A 527 8.81 1.07 -1.19
CA PHE A 527 9.83 1.05 -0.15
C PHE A 527 10.04 -0.36 0.39
N ILE A 528 11.23 -0.59 0.94
CA ILE A 528 11.53 -1.82 1.67
C ILE A 528 11.11 -1.66 3.12
N ASN A 529 10.07 -2.37 3.53
CA ASN A 529 9.63 -2.45 4.92
C ASN A 529 10.50 -3.46 5.68
N SER A 530 11.20 -2.99 6.70
CA SER A 530 12.15 -3.74 7.51
C SER A 530 11.68 -3.99 8.93
N LYS A 531 10.36 -4.05 9.16
CA LYS A 531 9.82 -4.41 10.47
C LYS A 531 10.36 -5.76 10.95
N ASP A 532 10.52 -6.72 10.04
CA ASP A 532 11.30 -7.93 10.25
C ASP A 532 12.67 -7.78 9.57
N LYS A 533 13.75 -7.68 10.37
CA LYS A 533 15.12 -7.54 9.85
C LYS A 533 15.59 -8.75 9.04
N ARG A 534 14.99 -9.93 9.26
CA ARG A 534 15.42 -11.16 8.56
C ARG A 534 14.76 -11.34 7.20
N ASN A 535 13.58 -10.76 7.02
CA ASN A 535 12.80 -10.85 5.80
C ASN A 535 12.23 -9.47 5.43
N PRO A 536 13.05 -8.57 4.86
CA PRO A 536 12.56 -7.30 4.37
C PRO A 536 11.58 -7.52 3.20
N ILE A 537 10.51 -6.73 3.19
CA ILE A 537 9.42 -6.86 2.23
C ILE A 537 9.32 -5.58 1.41
N LEU A 538 9.38 -5.69 0.09
CA LEU A 538 9.01 -4.60 -0.81
C LEU A 538 7.50 -4.34 -0.68
N ALA A 539 7.16 -3.11 -0.35
CA ALA A 539 5.79 -2.64 -0.22
C ALA A 539 5.57 -1.38 -1.04
N VAL A 540 4.31 -1.10 -1.35
CA VAL A 540 3.87 0.14 -1.98
C VAL A 540 2.82 0.81 -1.12
N ILE A 541 2.91 2.14 -1.02
CA ILE A 541 1.86 2.99 -0.47
C ILE A 541 1.36 3.93 -1.55
N ASP A 542 0.08 3.80 -1.89
CA ASP A 542 -0.61 4.77 -2.72
C ASP A 542 -1.22 5.86 -1.83
N PHE A 543 -0.93 7.13 -2.14
CA PHE A 543 -1.49 8.26 -1.41
C PHE A 543 -2.68 8.85 -2.15
N TYR A 544 -3.76 9.17 -1.43
CA TYR A 544 -4.96 9.83 -1.97
C TYR A 544 -5.34 11.06 -1.15
N PRO A 545 -5.78 12.16 -1.76
CA PRO A 545 -6.17 13.36 -1.05
C PRO A 545 -7.43 13.09 -0.21
N ASN A 546 -7.35 13.31 1.10
CA ASN A 546 -8.50 13.19 1.99
C ASN A 546 -9.46 14.35 1.77
N LYS A 547 -10.48 14.13 0.92
CA LYS A 547 -11.53 15.11 0.63
C LYS A 547 -12.73 14.86 1.53
N SER A 548 -12.74 15.46 2.71
CA SER A 548 -13.97 15.56 3.50
C SER A 548 -14.89 16.63 2.94
N LEU A 549 -16.20 16.38 2.87
CA LEU A 549 -17.18 17.40 2.49
C LEU A 549 -17.16 18.55 3.50
N ASN A 550 -17.26 19.78 3.00
CA ASN A 550 -17.37 20.94 3.87
C ASN A 550 -18.76 20.94 4.56
N PRO A 551 -18.83 20.93 5.91
CA PRO A 551 -20.12 20.93 6.61
C PRO A 551 -20.99 22.15 6.26
N PHE A 552 -20.39 23.30 5.93
CA PHE A 552 -21.15 24.47 5.45
C PHE A 552 -21.81 24.23 4.09
N PHE A 553 -21.15 23.48 3.21
CA PHE A 553 -21.71 23.12 1.91
C PHE A 553 -22.89 22.15 2.07
N LEU A 554 -22.80 21.19 2.99
CA LEU A 554 -23.92 20.31 3.36
C LEU A 554 -25.11 21.12 3.90
N LEU A 555 -24.86 22.09 4.79
CA LEU A 555 -25.90 22.95 5.36
C LEU A 555 -26.56 23.87 4.32
N LEU A 556 -25.79 24.30 3.32
CA LEU A 556 -26.30 25.12 2.24
C LEU A 556 -27.14 24.31 1.24
N ILE A 557 -26.71 23.10 0.88
CA ILE A 557 -27.53 22.18 0.07
C ILE A 557 -28.83 21.84 0.80
N THR A 558 -28.78 21.57 2.11
CA THR A 558 -30.01 21.29 2.87
C THR A 558 -30.93 22.52 2.90
N PHE A 559 -30.38 23.73 3.02
CA PHE A 559 -31.16 24.96 2.93
C PHE A 559 -31.80 25.16 1.54
N GLU A 560 -31.09 24.92 0.46
CA GLU A 560 -31.64 24.96 -0.90
C GLU A 560 -32.74 23.92 -1.10
N LEU A 561 -32.54 22.69 -0.61
CA LEU A 561 -33.55 21.65 -0.63
C LEU A 561 -34.79 22.05 0.18
N ILE A 562 -34.61 22.68 1.34
CA ILE A 562 -35.71 23.22 2.15
C ILE A 562 -36.46 24.31 1.39
N LEU A 563 -35.77 25.28 0.76
CA LEU A 563 -36.42 26.33 -0.03
C LEU A 563 -37.24 25.75 -1.19
N ILE A 564 -36.70 24.74 -1.87
CA ILE A 564 -37.38 24.02 -2.95
C ILE A 564 -38.61 23.28 -2.40
N LEU A 565 -38.47 22.54 -1.30
CA LEU A 565 -39.57 21.83 -0.63
C LEU A 565 -40.64 22.78 -0.11
N MET A 566 -40.24 23.90 0.47
CA MET A 566 -41.13 24.93 1.01
C MET A 566 -41.89 25.63 -0.13
N TYR A 567 -41.23 25.93 -1.25
CA TYR A 567 -41.89 26.38 -2.47
C TYR A 567 -42.95 25.38 -2.94
N TYR A 568 -42.61 24.09 -2.91
CA TYR A 568 -43.51 23.02 -3.32
C TYR A 568 -44.70 22.84 -2.38
N TYR A 569 -44.49 22.97 -1.08
CA TYR A 569 -45.53 23.02 -0.07
C TYR A 569 -46.45 24.24 -0.25
N PHE A 570 -45.90 25.45 -0.43
CA PHE A 570 -46.68 26.66 -0.68
C PHE A 570 -47.45 26.62 -1.99
N ARG A 571 -46.89 26.00 -3.03
CA ARG A 571 -47.60 25.74 -4.28
C ARG A 571 -48.81 24.83 -4.08
N GLN A 572 -48.74 23.84 -3.19
CA GLN A 572 -49.91 23.01 -2.89
C GLN A 572 -50.94 23.74 -2.03
N LEU A 573 -50.50 24.58 -1.09
CA LEU A 573 -51.38 25.35 -0.20
C LEU A 573 -52.11 26.52 -0.86
N LEU A 574 -51.43 27.32 -1.68
CA LEU A 574 -51.99 28.53 -2.30
C LEU A 574 -53.00 28.25 -3.42
N PHE A 575 -53.14 26.98 -3.75
CA PHE A 575 -54.11 26.51 -4.68
C PHE A 575 -54.99 25.47 -3.99
N LEU A 576 -56.08 25.94 -3.39
CA LEU A 576 -57.22 25.15 -2.91
C LEU A 576 -58.46 25.58 -3.72
N PRO A 577 -59.32 24.66 -4.20
CA PRO A 577 -60.61 25.03 -4.75
C PRO A 577 -61.59 25.29 -3.60
N PHE A 578 -62.28 26.43 -3.63
CA PHE A 578 -63.43 26.69 -2.78
C PHE A 578 -64.65 25.97 -3.38
N VAL A 579 -65.34 25.16 -2.56
CA VAL A 579 -66.43 24.26 -2.95
C VAL A 579 -67.71 25.02 -3.31
N SER A 580 -68.37 24.61 -4.39
CA SER A 580 -69.84 24.71 -4.53
C SER A 580 -70.36 23.60 -5.46
N GLY A 581 -71.21 22.71 -4.93
CA GLY A 581 -72.15 21.88 -5.70
C GLY A 581 -71.68 20.47 -6.11
N GLU A 582 -72.32 19.47 -5.50
CA GLU A 582 -72.43 18.03 -5.84
C GLU A 582 -71.62 17.50 -7.04
N SER A 583 -70.34 17.25 -6.79
CA SER A 583 -69.56 16.09 -7.23
C SER A 583 -68.10 16.46 -6.97
N SER A 584 -67.57 15.94 -5.89
CA SER A 584 -66.32 16.42 -5.29
C SER A 584 -65.11 16.08 -6.17
N TYR A 585 -64.63 17.03 -6.97
CA TYR A 585 -63.29 16.98 -7.57
C TYR A 585 -62.47 18.20 -7.15
N ALA A 586 -61.31 17.93 -6.54
CA ALA A 586 -60.27 18.92 -6.33
C ALA A 586 -59.14 18.64 -7.32
N VAL A 587 -59.00 19.50 -8.32
CA VAL A 587 -57.80 19.57 -9.16
C VAL A 587 -56.80 20.45 -8.44
N LEU A 588 -55.51 20.06 -8.29
CA LEU A 588 -54.39 21.02 -8.21
C LEU A 588 -52.93 20.53 -8.42
N TYR A 589 -52.04 21.46 -8.79
CA TYR A 589 -50.95 21.33 -9.79
C TYR A 589 -49.52 20.95 -9.31
N ARG A 590 -48.90 20.03 -10.09
CA ARG A 590 -47.49 19.82 -10.55
C ARG A 590 -46.32 20.06 -9.58
N ILE A 591 -45.64 18.99 -9.16
CA ILE A 591 -44.32 19.03 -8.50
C ILE A 591 -43.48 17.90 -9.06
N PHE A 592 -42.33 18.22 -9.66
CA PHE A 592 -41.34 17.26 -10.16
C PHE A 592 -41.83 16.09 -11.04
N GLY A 593 -42.63 16.39 -12.08
CA GLY A 593 -42.58 15.61 -13.32
C GLY A 593 -43.16 14.19 -13.33
N SER A 594 -43.89 13.76 -12.30
CA SER A 594 -44.66 12.51 -12.31
C SER A 594 -46.16 12.80 -12.27
N PHE A 595 -46.92 12.23 -13.21
CA PHE A 595 -48.38 12.28 -13.20
C PHE A 595 -48.92 11.38 -12.09
N TYR A 596 -49.92 11.84 -11.35
CA TYR A 596 -50.72 10.96 -10.50
C TYR A 596 -52.19 11.33 -10.66
N PHE A 597 -53.02 10.36 -11.05
CA PHE A 597 -54.47 10.43 -10.99
C PHE A 597 -54.89 9.87 -9.64
N TRP A 598 -55.77 10.56 -8.92
CA TRP A 598 -56.45 9.99 -7.76
C TRP A 598 -57.95 10.14 -7.92
N ARG A 599 -58.64 8.99 -7.93
CA ARG A 599 -59.92 8.83 -7.27
C ARG A 599 -59.55 8.23 -5.91
N ILE A 600 -59.98 8.82 -4.79
CA ILE A 600 -59.87 8.13 -3.49
C ILE A 600 -60.59 6.79 -3.72
N TYR A 601 -59.87 5.66 -3.72
CA TYR A 601 -59.20 5.08 -2.57
C TYR A 601 -57.73 4.63 -2.84
N GLY A 602 -56.80 5.05 -1.96
CA GLY A 602 -55.63 4.22 -1.55
C GLY A 602 -54.28 4.32 -2.30
N LYS A 603 -53.23 4.72 -1.54
CA LYS A 603 -51.74 4.53 -1.59
C LYS A 603 -50.92 4.34 -2.93
N LEU A 604 -49.75 5.01 -3.02
CA LEU A 604 -48.86 5.30 -4.19
C LEU A 604 -47.44 4.63 -4.21
N SER A 605 -46.75 4.51 -5.39
CA SER A 605 -45.32 4.94 -5.67
C SER A 605 -44.70 4.57 -7.07
N PHE A 606 -43.65 5.29 -7.55
CA PHE A 606 -43.01 5.43 -8.92
C PHE A 606 -41.47 5.16 -8.98
N TYR A 607 -40.80 4.96 -10.16
CA TYR A 607 -39.34 5.25 -10.47
C TYR A 607 -38.91 5.30 -11.99
N ARG A 608 -37.74 5.92 -12.34
CA ARG A 608 -37.14 6.28 -13.68
C ARG A 608 -35.61 5.94 -13.79
N PHE A 609 -35.03 5.66 -14.98
CA PHE A 609 -33.55 5.47 -15.23
C PHE A 609 -32.97 6.16 -16.52
N PRO A 610 -31.64 6.44 -16.64
CA PRO A 610 -31.01 7.22 -17.73
C PRO A 610 -30.02 6.48 -18.67
N ARG A 611 -29.56 7.24 -19.69
CA ARG A 611 -28.95 6.92 -21.01
C ARG A 611 -27.40 6.78 -21.04
N ASN A 612 -26.89 5.74 -21.72
CA ASN A 612 -25.87 5.79 -22.82
C ASN A 612 -25.10 4.46 -22.93
N LEU A 613 -25.22 3.76 -24.08
CA LEU A 613 -24.26 2.78 -24.64
C LEU A 613 -24.77 2.37 -26.03
N SER A 614 -23.97 2.57 -27.07
CA SER A 614 -24.27 2.19 -28.46
C SER A 614 -23.02 1.68 -29.17
N ARG A 615 -23.27 0.85 -30.19
CA ARG A 615 -22.39 0.44 -31.32
C ARG A 615 -21.32 -0.58 -30.89
N THR A 616 -21.43 -1.88 -31.14
CA THR A 616 -22.01 -2.62 -32.27
C THR A 616 -22.33 -4.04 -31.79
N ASN A 617 -23.61 -4.35 -31.61
CA ASN A 617 -24.17 -5.69 -31.83
C ASN A 617 -25.70 -5.56 -31.87
N ASN A 618 -26.29 -4.71 -32.72
CA ASN A 618 -27.60 -4.13 -32.43
C ASN A 618 -28.70 -5.15 -32.08
N ARG A 619 -28.79 -6.35 -32.68
CA ARG A 619 -29.79 -7.36 -32.26
C ARG A 619 -29.44 -8.10 -30.97
N PHE A 620 -28.18 -8.52 -30.79
CA PHE A 620 -27.71 -9.18 -29.57
C PHE A 620 -27.64 -8.20 -28.38
N PHE A 621 -27.27 -6.93 -28.63
CA PHE A 621 -27.37 -5.81 -27.70
C PHE A 621 -28.81 -5.38 -27.47
N TYR A 622 -29.77 -5.49 -28.39
CA TYR A 622 -31.19 -5.23 -28.07
C TYR A 622 -31.76 -6.35 -27.19
N LEU A 623 -31.44 -7.62 -27.49
CA LEU A 623 -31.85 -8.74 -26.63
C LEU A 623 -31.15 -8.73 -25.27
N LEU A 624 -29.83 -8.47 -25.21
CA LEU A 624 -29.09 -8.31 -23.96
C LEU A 624 -29.42 -7.01 -23.26
N LYS A 625 -29.74 -5.92 -23.95
CA LYS A 625 -30.15 -4.67 -23.29
C LYS A 625 -31.55 -4.83 -22.75
N ASP A 626 -32.50 -5.43 -23.47
CA ASP A 626 -33.82 -5.76 -22.91
C ASP A 626 -33.67 -6.75 -21.74
N LEU A 627 -32.89 -7.83 -21.92
CA LEU A 627 -32.63 -8.79 -20.84
C LEU A 627 -31.89 -8.14 -19.68
N THR A 628 -30.85 -7.31 -19.87
CA THR A 628 -30.04 -6.68 -18.81
C THR A 628 -30.62 -5.39 -18.26
N THR A 629 -31.53 -4.68 -18.94
CA THR A 629 -32.30 -3.59 -18.34
C THR A 629 -33.43 -4.16 -17.52
N ASP A 630 -34.14 -5.19 -18.01
CA ASP A 630 -35.08 -5.92 -17.16
C ASP A 630 -34.30 -6.64 -16.04
N PHE A 631 -33.12 -7.21 -16.28
CA PHE A 631 -32.30 -7.86 -15.25
C PHE A 631 -31.71 -6.85 -14.27
N LYS A 632 -31.17 -5.71 -14.71
CA LYS A 632 -30.59 -4.70 -13.79
C LYS A 632 -31.70 -4.00 -13.04
N GLU A 633 -32.86 -3.77 -13.65
CA GLU A 633 -33.99 -3.18 -12.96
C GLU A 633 -34.62 -4.19 -11.99
N ILE A 634 -34.73 -5.48 -12.35
CA ILE A 634 -35.14 -6.56 -11.45
C ILE A 634 -34.08 -6.83 -10.37
N TYR A 635 -32.79 -6.84 -10.69
CA TYR A 635 -31.68 -7.13 -9.76
C TYR A 635 -31.39 -5.97 -8.84
N HIS A 636 -31.38 -4.72 -9.32
CA HIS A 636 -31.25 -3.53 -8.47
C HIS A 636 -32.54 -3.27 -7.70
N LYS A 637 -33.73 -3.35 -8.30
CA LYS A 637 -34.98 -3.23 -7.50
C LYS A 637 -35.11 -4.38 -6.51
N ARG A 638 -34.77 -5.63 -6.86
CA ARG A 638 -34.83 -6.75 -5.90
C ARG A 638 -33.70 -6.73 -4.88
N SER A 639 -32.46 -6.44 -5.23
CA SER A 639 -31.34 -6.31 -4.27
C SER A 639 -31.59 -5.15 -3.32
N PHE A 640 -32.13 -4.03 -3.80
CA PHE A 640 -32.51 -2.89 -2.97
C PHE A 640 -33.77 -3.19 -2.11
N ILE A 641 -34.81 -3.81 -2.68
CA ILE A 641 -35.98 -4.30 -1.93
C ILE A 641 -35.55 -5.36 -0.90
N MET A 642 -34.57 -6.20 -1.21
CA MET A 642 -34.03 -7.25 -0.36
C MET A 642 -33.16 -6.68 0.75
N GLN A 643 -32.34 -5.67 0.48
CA GLN A 643 -31.59 -4.92 1.50
C GLN A 643 -32.52 -4.13 2.43
N ILE A 644 -33.53 -3.45 1.87
CA ILE A 644 -34.55 -2.74 2.66
C ILE A 644 -35.37 -3.72 3.50
N ARG A 645 -35.72 -4.88 2.96
CA ARG A 645 -36.53 -5.88 3.69
C ARG A 645 -35.71 -6.71 4.67
N LEU A 646 -34.43 -6.99 4.41
CA LEU A 646 -33.48 -7.52 5.38
C LEU A 646 -33.39 -6.62 6.62
N PHE A 647 -33.52 -5.30 6.42
CA PHE A 647 -33.56 -4.31 7.49
C PHE A 647 -34.88 -4.29 8.30
N GLN A 648 -35.95 -4.94 7.81
CA GLN A 648 -37.27 -5.01 8.43
C GLN A 648 -37.59 -6.36 9.07
N LEU A 649 -36.64 -7.31 9.09
CA LEU A 649 -36.81 -8.62 9.72
C LEU A 649 -36.43 -8.53 11.20
N ASN A 650 -37.33 -8.97 12.09
CA ASN A 650 -37.16 -8.81 13.52
C ASN A 650 -36.49 -10.02 14.21
N THR A 651 -36.36 -11.17 13.53
CA THR A 651 -35.80 -12.40 14.15
C THR A 651 -34.54 -12.92 13.44
N GLN A 652 -33.58 -13.42 14.23
CA GLN A 652 -32.33 -13.99 13.70
C GLN A 652 -32.57 -15.14 12.72
N ASN A 653 -33.58 -15.99 12.94
CA ASN A 653 -33.90 -17.11 12.06
C ASN A 653 -34.39 -16.65 10.67
N GLU A 654 -35.13 -15.55 10.59
CA GLU A 654 -35.58 -14.95 9.32
C GLU A 654 -34.42 -14.30 8.56
N LEU A 655 -33.51 -13.63 9.26
CA LEU A 655 -32.28 -13.10 8.67
C LEU A 655 -31.40 -14.22 8.09
N PHE A 656 -31.20 -15.31 8.84
CA PHE A 656 -30.45 -16.49 8.36
C PHE A 656 -31.12 -17.14 7.14
N LEU A 657 -32.46 -17.25 7.12
CA LEU A 657 -33.21 -17.78 5.99
C LEU A 657 -33.02 -16.92 4.73
N VAL A 658 -33.16 -15.61 4.86
CA VAL A 658 -33.00 -14.67 3.74
C VAL A 658 -31.57 -14.64 3.24
N GLN A 659 -30.56 -14.68 4.13
CA GLN A 659 -29.16 -14.81 3.74
C GLN A 659 -28.89 -16.11 2.98
N ARG A 660 -29.52 -17.22 3.36
CA ARG A 660 -29.36 -18.51 2.66
C ARG A 660 -30.02 -18.50 1.29
N ILE A 661 -31.22 -17.91 1.14
CA ILE A 661 -31.88 -17.72 -0.16
C ILE A 661 -31.07 -16.76 -1.04
N ALA A 662 -30.50 -15.70 -0.46
CA ALA A 662 -29.61 -14.76 -1.14
C ALA A 662 -28.41 -15.46 -1.76
N HIS A 663 -27.75 -16.28 -0.94
CA HIS A 663 -26.58 -17.06 -1.32
C HIS A 663 -26.91 -18.05 -2.44
N ASP A 664 -28.06 -18.73 -2.33
CA ASP A 664 -28.56 -19.65 -3.36
C ASP A 664 -28.83 -18.97 -4.70
N ILE A 665 -29.48 -17.81 -4.70
CA ILE A 665 -29.74 -17.02 -5.91
C ILE A 665 -28.42 -16.55 -6.51
N LYS A 666 -27.48 -16.10 -5.68
CA LYS A 666 -26.15 -15.68 -6.12
C LYS A 666 -25.40 -16.83 -6.81
N ASN A 667 -25.49 -18.04 -6.28
CA ASN A 667 -24.86 -19.23 -6.87
C ASN A 667 -25.51 -19.64 -8.20
N GLN A 668 -26.85 -19.60 -8.29
CA GLN A 668 -27.55 -19.89 -9.56
C GLN A 668 -27.28 -18.83 -10.63
N LEU A 669 -27.12 -17.56 -10.24
CA LEU A 669 -26.70 -16.49 -11.14
C LEU A 669 -25.24 -16.61 -11.58
N HIS A 670 -24.37 -17.08 -10.69
CA HIS A 670 -22.98 -17.33 -11.02
C HIS A 670 -22.84 -18.47 -12.04
N LEU A 671 -23.62 -19.55 -11.89
CA LEU A 671 -23.72 -20.63 -12.88
C LEU A 671 -24.17 -20.11 -14.26
N ILE A 672 -25.20 -19.26 -14.30
CA ILE A 672 -25.64 -18.61 -15.55
C ILE A 672 -24.50 -17.76 -16.14
N ASN A 673 -23.79 -16.98 -15.32
CA ASN A 673 -22.67 -16.17 -15.81
C ASN A 673 -21.52 -17.01 -16.35
N LEU A 674 -21.20 -18.16 -15.73
CA LEU A 674 -20.18 -19.08 -16.21
C LEU A 674 -20.58 -19.71 -17.56
N GLN A 675 -21.84 -20.13 -17.68
CA GLN A 675 -22.40 -20.66 -18.93
C GLN A 675 -22.48 -19.60 -20.05
N LEU A 676 -22.52 -18.31 -19.69
CA LEU A 676 -22.48 -17.19 -20.64
C LEU A 676 -21.06 -16.70 -20.96
N SER A 677 -20.05 -17.09 -20.16
CA SER A 677 -18.66 -16.67 -20.35
C SER A 677 -17.82 -17.66 -21.16
N ASP A 678 -18.27 -18.90 -21.31
CA ASP A 678 -17.64 -19.88 -22.20
C ASP A 678 -18.17 -19.71 -23.65
N GLN A 679 -17.37 -19.00 -24.44
CA GLN A 679 -17.20 -19.10 -25.92
C GLN A 679 -18.04 -18.23 -26.88
N GLU A 680 -17.43 -18.03 -28.06
CA GLU A 680 -17.58 -16.93 -29.03
C GLU A 680 -18.43 -17.28 -30.29
N ASP A 681 -19.13 -18.42 -30.35
CA ASP A 681 -19.79 -18.90 -31.58
C ASP A 681 -21.33 -18.79 -31.60
N GLU A 682 -21.89 -18.31 -32.73
CA GLU A 682 -23.31 -17.99 -32.91
C GLU A 682 -24.26 -19.20 -32.93
N LYS A 683 -23.79 -20.42 -33.24
CA LYS A 683 -24.65 -21.61 -33.46
C LYS A 683 -25.06 -22.37 -32.18
N GLU A 684 -24.44 -22.12 -31.04
CA GLU A 684 -24.80 -22.77 -29.75
C GLU A 684 -25.89 -22.03 -28.95
N SER A 685 -26.33 -20.86 -29.43
CA SER A 685 -27.21 -19.93 -28.69
C SER A 685 -28.58 -20.52 -28.30
N GLU A 686 -29.19 -21.38 -29.13
CA GLU A 686 -30.53 -21.94 -28.85
C GLU A 686 -30.51 -23.03 -27.76
N ASN A 687 -29.47 -23.87 -27.73
CA ASN A 687 -29.28 -24.87 -26.68
C ASN A 687 -28.99 -24.22 -25.33
N ILE A 688 -28.24 -23.12 -25.32
CA ILE A 688 -27.95 -22.32 -24.13
C ILE A 688 -29.24 -21.68 -23.59
N ILE A 689 -30.09 -21.13 -24.45
CA ILE A 689 -31.39 -20.58 -24.03
C ILE A 689 -32.29 -21.67 -23.40
N ALA A 690 -32.32 -22.87 -23.98
CA ALA A 690 -33.09 -23.98 -23.44
C ALA A 690 -32.60 -24.42 -22.03
N GLN A 691 -31.29 -24.34 -21.77
CA GLN A 691 -30.68 -24.67 -20.47
C GLN A 691 -30.81 -23.54 -19.43
N ILE A 692 -30.79 -22.26 -19.87
CA ILE A 692 -30.92 -21.09 -18.98
C ILE A 692 -32.38 -20.89 -18.52
N LYS A 693 -33.37 -21.22 -19.37
CA LYS A 693 -34.80 -21.01 -19.09
C LYS A 693 -35.30 -21.68 -17.78
N PRO A 694 -34.98 -22.94 -17.46
CA PRO A 694 -35.37 -23.55 -16.19
C PRO A 694 -34.65 -22.91 -14.99
N THR A 695 -33.38 -22.55 -15.11
CA THR A 695 -32.60 -21.86 -14.06
C THR A 695 -33.17 -20.46 -13.76
N MET A 696 -33.57 -19.72 -14.79
CA MET A 696 -34.29 -18.44 -14.71
C MET A 696 -35.64 -18.58 -14.00
N LYS A 697 -36.43 -19.62 -14.33
CA LYS A 697 -37.71 -19.89 -13.67
C LYS A 697 -37.52 -20.17 -12.17
N GLY A 698 -36.46 -20.92 -11.81
CA GLY A 698 -36.07 -21.17 -10.42
C GLY A 698 -35.65 -19.91 -9.65
N ILE A 699 -34.85 -19.04 -10.27
CA ILE A 699 -34.47 -17.75 -9.68
C ILE A 699 -35.71 -16.86 -9.48
N TYR A 700 -36.60 -16.80 -10.48
CA TYR A 700 -37.82 -16.00 -10.42
C TYR A 700 -38.77 -16.44 -9.29
N GLN A 701 -38.92 -17.75 -9.07
CA GLN A 701 -39.74 -18.28 -7.97
C GLN A 701 -39.10 -17.99 -6.59
N LYS A 702 -37.79 -18.20 -6.44
CA LYS A 702 -37.05 -17.90 -5.18
C LYS A 702 -37.04 -16.40 -4.83
N THR A 703 -37.04 -15.55 -5.84
CA THR A 703 -37.11 -14.10 -5.67
C THR A 703 -38.52 -13.58 -5.42
N LEU A 704 -39.55 -14.20 -6.01
CA LEU A 704 -40.95 -13.97 -5.62
C LEU A 704 -41.17 -14.32 -4.14
N LEU A 705 -40.65 -15.47 -3.71
CA LEU A 705 -40.61 -15.91 -2.31
C LEU A 705 -39.98 -14.87 -1.37
N LEU A 706 -38.80 -14.34 -1.72
CA LEU A 706 -38.16 -13.25 -0.98
C LEU A 706 -38.98 -11.95 -0.97
N SER A 707 -39.63 -11.62 -2.09
CA SER A 707 -40.52 -10.46 -2.19
C SER A 707 -41.90 -10.69 -1.55
N GLY A 708 -42.22 -11.92 -1.14
CA GLY A 708 -43.43 -12.28 -0.40
C GLY A 708 -43.18 -12.37 1.11
N PHE A 709 -41.94 -12.62 1.54
CA PHE A 709 -41.60 -12.94 2.93
C PHE A 709 -41.99 -11.87 3.95
N SER A 710 -41.84 -10.59 3.61
CA SER A 710 -42.28 -9.47 4.46
C SER A 710 -43.79 -9.15 4.33
N LYS A 711 -44.47 -9.73 3.33
CA LYS A 711 -45.92 -9.59 3.06
C LYS A 711 -46.73 -10.80 3.51
N LEU A 712 -46.08 -11.80 4.11
CA LEU A 712 -46.72 -12.94 4.77
C LEU A 712 -47.71 -12.54 5.88
N PHE A 713 -47.72 -11.27 6.28
CA PHE A 713 -48.63 -10.67 7.25
C PHE A 713 -49.88 -9.98 6.65
N GLU A 714 -50.00 -9.89 5.32
CA GLU A 714 -51.19 -9.39 4.62
C GLU A 714 -51.69 -10.48 3.66
N LEU A 715 -52.34 -11.52 4.18
CA LEU A 715 -52.87 -12.61 3.37
C LEU A 715 -53.98 -12.07 2.44
N ASN A 716 -53.86 -12.28 1.13
CA ASN A 716 -54.94 -12.00 0.18
C ASN A 716 -55.87 -13.21 0.11
N ILE A 717 -56.56 -13.46 1.22
CA ILE A 717 -57.47 -14.58 1.40
C ILE A 717 -58.66 -14.38 0.45
N ARG A 718 -58.87 -15.36 -0.42
CA ARG A 718 -60.03 -15.41 -1.30
C ARG A 718 -60.62 -16.81 -1.23
N ASN A 719 -61.93 -16.89 -1.33
CA ASN A 719 -62.60 -18.16 -1.48
C ASN A 719 -62.22 -18.77 -2.84
N ARG A 720 -61.66 -19.97 -2.82
CA ARG A 720 -61.13 -20.67 -3.99
C ARG A 720 -61.38 -22.16 -3.89
N ASP A 721 -61.60 -22.79 -5.03
CA ASP A 721 -61.71 -24.24 -5.11
C ASP A 721 -60.31 -24.87 -5.02
N LEU A 722 -60.08 -25.58 -3.93
CA LEU A 722 -58.81 -26.22 -3.63
C LEU A 722 -58.51 -27.38 -4.59
N ILE A 723 -59.55 -28.08 -5.09
CA ILE A 723 -59.37 -29.20 -5.99
C ILE A 723 -58.84 -28.70 -7.33
N MET A 724 -59.48 -27.68 -7.90
CA MET A 724 -59.02 -27.05 -9.14
C MET A 724 -57.58 -26.53 -9.02
N ILE A 725 -57.20 -25.95 -7.87
CA ILE A 725 -55.81 -25.51 -7.65
C ILE A 725 -54.86 -26.71 -7.64
N LEU A 726 -55.17 -27.78 -6.92
CA LEU A 726 -54.32 -28.97 -6.82
C LEU A 726 -54.20 -29.71 -8.17
N GLU A 727 -55.28 -29.82 -8.94
CA GLU A 727 -55.27 -30.40 -10.28
C GLU A 727 -54.36 -29.62 -11.23
N ASN A 728 -54.51 -28.29 -11.25
CA ASN A 728 -53.66 -27.41 -12.05
C ASN A 728 -52.18 -27.57 -11.65
N MET A 729 -51.90 -27.65 -10.35
CA MET A 729 -50.54 -27.86 -9.85
C MET A 729 -49.97 -29.22 -10.24
N VAL A 730 -50.75 -30.30 -10.17
CA VAL A 730 -50.30 -31.62 -10.63
C VAL A 730 -49.99 -31.58 -12.12
N MET A 731 -50.86 -30.96 -12.93
CA MET A 731 -50.67 -30.84 -14.38
C MET A 731 -49.43 -30.03 -14.78
N GLU A 732 -48.94 -29.10 -13.95
CA GLU A 732 -47.67 -28.41 -14.20
C GLU A 732 -46.46 -29.37 -14.29
N TYR A 733 -46.58 -30.56 -13.68
CA TYR A 733 -45.55 -31.59 -13.71
C TYR A 733 -45.71 -32.59 -14.85
N SER A 734 -46.63 -32.38 -15.82
CA SER A 734 -46.89 -33.34 -16.91
C SER A 734 -45.63 -33.76 -17.70
N ASN A 735 -44.65 -32.86 -17.80
CA ASN A 735 -43.39 -33.08 -18.51
C ASN A 735 -42.28 -33.66 -17.62
N HIS A 736 -42.55 -33.91 -16.34
CA HIS A 736 -41.58 -34.49 -15.43
C HIS A 736 -41.44 -36.00 -15.69
N PRO A 737 -40.22 -36.58 -15.74
CA PRO A 737 -40.02 -38.00 -16.03
C PRO A 737 -40.76 -38.96 -15.08
N GLN A 738 -41.09 -38.47 -13.88
CA GLN A 738 -41.77 -39.23 -12.84
C GLN A 738 -43.25 -38.82 -12.66
N PHE A 739 -43.83 -38.05 -13.59
CA PHE A 739 -45.21 -37.54 -13.49
C PHE A 739 -46.24 -38.64 -13.28
N SER A 740 -46.09 -39.78 -13.96
CA SER A 740 -46.99 -40.94 -13.86
C SER A 740 -47.09 -41.53 -12.44
N ARG A 741 -46.16 -41.18 -11.55
CA ARG A 741 -46.14 -41.62 -10.15
C ARG A 741 -46.90 -40.69 -9.21
N ILE A 742 -47.32 -39.50 -9.67
CA ILE A 742 -48.10 -38.57 -8.87
C ILE A 742 -49.57 -38.99 -8.94
N VAL A 743 -50.10 -39.47 -7.82
CA VAL A 743 -51.48 -39.92 -7.71
C VAL A 743 -52.27 -38.94 -6.86
N PHE A 744 -53.12 -38.14 -7.50
CA PHE A 744 -54.14 -37.32 -6.86
C PHE A 744 -55.51 -37.76 -7.36
N LYS A 745 -56.35 -38.24 -6.44
CA LYS A 745 -57.73 -38.64 -6.74
C LYS A 745 -58.66 -37.98 -5.73
N PRO A 746 -59.21 -36.79 -6.03
CA PRO A 746 -60.11 -36.12 -5.12
C PRO A 746 -61.38 -36.97 -4.92
N GLN A 747 -61.90 -37.02 -3.69
CA GLN A 747 -63.12 -37.77 -3.35
C GLN A 747 -64.40 -36.96 -3.61
N VAL A 748 -64.26 -35.67 -3.93
CA VAL A 748 -65.34 -34.72 -4.21
C VAL A 748 -64.92 -33.86 -5.40
N ASP A 749 -65.87 -33.26 -6.12
CA ASP A 749 -65.58 -32.53 -7.36
C ASP A 749 -65.13 -31.07 -7.13
N SER A 750 -65.47 -30.47 -5.99
CA SER A 750 -65.05 -29.12 -5.61
C SER A 750 -64.95 -28.98 -4.10
N PHE A 751 -63.98 -28.18 -3.63
CA PHE A 751 -63.77 -27.93 -2.20
C PHE A 751 -63.29 -26.49 -1.97
N ASN A 752 -64.25 -25.61 -1.65
CA ASN A 752 -63.98 -24.18 -1.48
C ASN A 752 -63.38 -23.87 -0.11
N VAL A 753 -62.26 -23.15 -0.11
CA VAL A 753 -61.54 -22.71 1.09
C VAL A 753 -61.11 -21.24 0.97
N ASP A 754 -60.98 -20.58 2.11
CA ASP A 754 -60.46 -19.23 2.21
C ASP A 754 -58.93 -19.26 2.25
N ILE A 755 -58.29 -18.95 1.11
CA ILE A 755 -56.85 -19.10 0.97
C ILE A 755 -56.21 -17.99 0.12
N ASP A 756 -54.93 -17.72 0.37
CA ASP A 756 -54.09 -16.99 -0.59
C ASP A 756 -53.49 -18.01 -1.55
N GLU A 757 -54.09 -18.11 -2.74
CA GLU A 757 -53.76 -19.08 -3.78
C GLU A 757 -52.26 -19.08 -4.13
N ASN A 758 -51.61 -17.92 -4.18
CA ASN A 758 -50.19 -17.84 -4.55
C ASN A 758 -49.28 -18.43 -3.47
N LEU A 759 -49.55 -18.11 -2.20
CA LEU A 759 -48.78 -18.63 -1.08
C LEU A 759 -49.01 -20.14 -0.90
N PHE A 760 -50.25 -20.59 -1.10
CA PHE A 760 -50.55 -22.01 -1.06
C PHE A 760 -49.84 -22.78 -2.18
N GLN A 761 -49.88 -22.31 -3.43
CA GLN A 761 -49.17 -22.94 -4.54
C GLN A 761 -47.66 -23.04 -4.29
N ILE A 762 -47.07 -22.01 -3.69
CA ILE A 762 -45.66 -22.05 -3.27
C ILE A 762 -45.40 -23.16 -2.24
N ALA A 763 -46.25 -23.26 -1.22
CA ALA A 763 -46.11 -24.26 -0.15
C ALA A 763 -46.20 -25.68 -0.72
N ILE A 764 -47.17 -25.94 -1.60
CA ILE A 764 -47.39 -27.26 -2.19
C ILE A 764 -46.31 -27.62 -3.21
N ARG A 765 -45.84 -26.67 -4.03
CA ARG A 765 -44.76 -26.91 -5.00
C ARG A 765 -43.47 -27.37 -4.29
N ASN A 766 -43.13 -26.73 -3.17
CA ASN A 766 -42.00 -27.16 -2.34
C ASN A 766 -42.15 -28.59 -1.80
N LEU A 767 -43.37 -29.04 -1.50
CA LEU A 767 -43.61 -30.39 -1.01
C LEU A 767 -43.54 -31.42 -2.14
N LEU A 768 -44.11 -31.12 -3.31
CA LEU A 768 -44.05 -31.99 -4.48
C LEU A 768 -42.62 -32.13 -5.02
N ASP A 769 -41.86 -31.03 -5.08
CA ASP A 769 -40.45 -31.06 -5.48
C ASP A 769 -39.61 -31.92 -4.52
N ASN A 770 -39.88 -31.85 -3.21
CA ASN A 770 -39.22 -32.71 -2.23
C ASN A 770 -39.62 -34.17 -2.38
N ALA A 771 -40.92 -34.45 -2.58
CA ALA A 771 -41.42 -35.80 -2.78
C ALA A 771 -40.78 -36.45 -4.02
N LEU A 772 -40.74 -35.74 -5.15
CA LEU A 772 -40.12 -36.21 -6.41
C LEU A 772 -38.61 -36.39 -6.30
N LYS A 773 -37.94 -35.53 -5.54
CA LYS A 773 -36.48 -35.57 -5.38
C LYS A 773 -36.02 -36.71 -4.47
N TYR A 774 -36.76 -36.97 -3.39
CA TYR A 774 -36.35 -37.94 -2.36
C TYR A 774 -37.08 -39.27 -2.47
N SER A 775 -38.10 -39.39 -3.32
CA SER A 775 -38.57 -40.69 -3.79
C SER A 775 -37.49 -41.34 -4.66
N GLY A 776 -37.04 -42.55 -4.31
CA GLY A 776 -36.25 -43.40 -5.21
C GLY A 776 -37.01 -43.69 -6.52
N MET A 777 -36.49 -44.57 -7.39
CA MET A 777 -37.15 -44.88 -8.67
C MET A 777 -38.47 -45.69 -8.55
N GLU A 778 -38.85 -46.14 -7.35
CA GLU A 778 -40.00 -47.02 -7.13
C GLU A 778 -41.03 -46.41 -6.15
N GLY A 779 -42.32 -46.72 -6.36
CA GLY A 779 -43.47 -46.34 -5.53
C GLY A 779 -44.13 -44.99 -5.88
N ASP A 780 -45.39 -44.81 -5.49
CA ASP A 780 -46.21 -43.65 -5.87
C ASP A 780 -46.07 -42.48 -4.88
N ILE A 781 -46.14 -41.26 -5.41
CA ILE A 781 -46.32 -40.04 -4.63
C ILE A 781 -47.82 -39.78 -4.52
N LYS A 782 -48.39 -39.95 -3.33
CA LYS A 782 -49.83 -39.81 -3.12
C LYS A 782 -50.15 -38.44 -2.53
N ILE A 783 -51.16 -37.79 -3.08
CA ILE A 783 -51.73 -36.55 -2.56
C ILE A 783 -53.15 -36.86 -2.08
N GLU A 784 -53.39 -36.69 -0.78
CA GLU A 784 -54.67 -37.00 -0.15
C GLU A 784 -55.24 -35.76 0.52
N LEU A 785 -56.47 -35.40 0.17
CA LEU A 785 -57.21 -34.31 0.80
C LEU A 785 -58.36 -34.89 1.61
N THR A 786 -58.38 -34.62 2.92
CA THR A 786 -59.46 -34.98 3.83
C THR A 786 -60.07 -33.72 4.41
N SER A 787 -61.37 -33.50 4.21
CA SER A 787 -62.10 -32.40 4.84
C SER A 787 -62.71 -32.83 6.18
N PHE A 788 -62.73 -31.91 7.14
CA PHE A 788 -63.43 -32.04 8.42
C PHE A 788 -64.37 -30.84 8.60
N LYS A 789 -65.10 -30.78 9.73
CA LYS A 789 -66.13 -29.74 9.94
C LYS A 789 -65.59 -28.30 9.96
N ILE A 790 -64.35 -28.08 10.40
CA ILE A 790 -63.78 -26.74 10.65
C ILE A 790 -62.42 -26.52 9.97
N ASP A 791 -61.78 -27.61 9.55
CA ASP A 791 -60.46 -27.63 8.95
C ASP A 791 -60.37 -28.73 7.89
N TYR A 792 -59.27 -28.76 7.15
CA TYR A 792 -58.94 -29.80 6.21
C TYR A 792 -57.49 -30.22 6.40
N LYS A 793 -57.21 -31.47 6.02
CA LYS A 793 -55.90 -32.11 6.08
C LYS A 793 -55.48 -32.46 4.66
N LEU A 794 -54.33 -31.96 4.24
CA LEU A 794 -53.64 -32.36 3.01
C LEU A 794 -52.42 -33.19 3.38
N GLN A 795 -52.33 -34.41 2.86
CA GLN A 795 -51.20 -35.30 3.06
C GLN A 795 -50.50 -35.55 1.73
N ILE A 796 -49.18 -35.38 1.73
CA ILE A 796 -48.32 -35.78 0.61
C ILE A 796 -47.39 -36.86 1.14
N SER A 797 -47.48 -38.06 0.58
CA SER A 797 -46.65 -39.19 0.97
C SER A 797 -45.79 -39.66 -0.20
N ASN A 798 -44.55 -40.02 0.09
CA ASN A 798 -43.63 -40.59 -0.88
C ASN A 798 -42.80 -41.71 -0.25
N PRO A 799 -42.33 -42.70 -1.03
CA PRO A 799 -41.40 -43.71 -0.56
C PRO A 799 -40.10 -43.06 -0.08
N GLY A 800 -39.59 -43.50 1.07
CA GLY A 800 -38.33 -43.05 1.63
C GLY A 800 -38.36 -42.96 3.16
N SER A 801 -37.18 -42.70 3.74
CA SER A 801 -37.02 -42.50 5.18
C SER A 801 -36.14 -41.29 5.48
N ILE A 802 -36.43 -40.61 6.59
CA ILE A 802 -35.63 -39.51 7.11
C ILE A 802 -35.15 -39.92 8.50
N SER A 803 -33.87 -39.72 8.81
CA SER A 803 -33.34 -40.06 10.13
C SER A 803 -33.97 -39.21 11.24
N GLU A 804 -34.13 -39.80 12.43
CA GLU A 804 -34.71 -39.18 13.62
C GLU A 804 -34.08 -37.80 13.94
N ASN A 805 -32.75 -37.70 13.80
CA ASN A 805 -31.98 -36.48 14.02
C ASN A 805 -32.28 -35.37 13.02
N ILE A 806 -32.63 -35.72 11.78
CA ILE A 806 -33.02 -34.76 10.74
C ILE A 806 -34.49 -34.37 10.92
N LEU A 807 -35.37 -35.32 11.22
CA LEU A 807 -36.78 -35.07 11.54
C LEU A 807 -36.94 -34.12 12.74
N THR A 808 -36.20 -34.37 13.83
CA THR A 808 -36.21 -33.48 15.01
C THR A 808 -35.69 -32.08 14.69
N LYS A 809 -34.70 -31.94 13.82
CA LYS A 809 -34.21 -30.62 13.36
C LYS A 809 -35.27 -29.90 12.52
N ILE A 810 -35.88 -30.59 11.55
CA ILE A 810 -36.91 -30.02 10.69
C ILE A 810 -38.13 -29.57 11.51
N ASN A 811 -38.63 -30.44 12.41
CA ASN A 811 -39.79 -30.15 13.27
C ASN A 811 -39.51 -28.99 14.25
N LYS A 812 -38.28 -28.86 14.77
CA LYS A 812 -37.84 -27.73 15.61
C LYS A 812 -37.51 -26.44 14.83
N GLY A 813 -37.82 -26.38 13.53
CA GLY A 813 -37.59 -25.17 12.71
C GLY A 813 -36.11 -24.91 12.38
N ARG A 814 -35.24 -25.92 12.52
CA ARG A 814 -33.80 -25.80 12.25
C ARG A 814 -33.46 -26.35 10.87
N PHE A 815 -32.53 -25.71 10.18
CA PHE A 815 -32.10 -26.10 8.85
C PHE A 815 -31.36 -27.44 8.87
N SER A 816 -31.69 -28.32 7.93
CA SER A 816 -30.93 -29.54 7.61
C SER A 816 -30.06 -29.25 6.38
N GLU A 817 -28.76 -29.46 6.51
CA GLU A 817 -27.84 -29.46 5.36
C GLU A 817 -27.97 -30.79 4.62
N SER A 818 -28.25 -30.72 3.33
CA SER A 818 -28.16 -31.88 2.42
C SER A 818 -27.20 -31.53 1.29
N LYS A 819 -26.41 -32.52 0.82
CA LYS A 819 -25.36 -32.34 -0.19
C LYS A 819 -25.85 -31.88 -1.58
N SER A 820 -27.17 -31.79 -1.81
CA SER A 820 -27.75 -31.42 -3.11
C SER A 820 -28.93 -30.44 -3.04
N GLY A 821 -29.09 -29.67 -1.95
CA GLY A 821 -30.16 -28.67 -1.86
C GLY A 821 -30.07 -27.77 -0.63
N SER A 822 -30.65 -26.57 -0.71
CA SER A 822 -30.45 -25.50 0.29
C SER A 822 -31.19 -25.67 1.61
N GLY A 823 -32.03 -26.70 1.77
CA GLY A 823 -32.71 -27.03 3.04
C GLY A 823 -33.77 -26.00 3.47
N VAL A 824 -34.14 -25.09 2.58
CA VAL A 824 -34.97 -23.90 2.86
C VAL A 824 -36.46 -24.14 2.60
N GLY A 825 -36.81 -24.98 1.62
CA GLY A 825 -38.20 -25.16 1.14
C GLY A 825 -39.20 -25.58 2.23
N ILE A 826 -38.82 -26.53 3.09
CA ILE A 826 -39.70 -27.01 4.17
C ILE A 826 -39.97 -25.92 5.22
N GLN A 827 -38.97 -25.11 5.57
CA GLN A 827 -39.15 -24.02 6.53
C GLN A 827 -40.06 -22.92 5.98
N ILE A 828 -39.97 -22.63 4.68
CA ILE A 828 -40.88 -21.72 3.99
C ILE A 828 -42.30 -22.27 4.03
N THR A 829 -42.49 -23.54 3.66
CA THR A 829 -43.80 -24.19 3.70
C THR A 829 -44.39 -24.12 5.11
N LYS A 830 -43.62 -24.49 6.14
CA LYS A 830 -44.06 -24.41 7.54
C LYS A 830 -44.54 -23.00 7.91
N LYS A 831 -43.78 -21.97 7.55
CA LYS A 831 -44.15 -20.57 7.86
C LYS A 831 -45.42 -20.12 7.12
N ILE A 832 -45.60 -20.52 5.86
CA ILE A 832 -46.83 -20.24 5.10
C ILE A 832 -48.04 -20.89 5.78
N ILE A 833 -47.92 -22.17 6.17
CA ILE A 833 -48.98 -22.90 6.84
C ILE A 833 -49.32 -22.27 8.20
N GLU A 834 -48.30 -21.89 8.99
CA GLU A 834 -48.48 -21.18 10.26
C GLU A 834 -49.21 -19.84 10.09
N ASN A 835 -48.92 -19.08 9.01
CA ASN A 835 -49.63 -17.83 8.75
C ASN A 835 -51.10 -18.04 8.40
N PHE A 836 -51.45 -19.18 7.81
CA PHE A 836 -52.85 -19.59 7.65
C PHE A 836 -53.49 -20.10 8.96
N ASN A 837 -52.82 -19.98 10.11
CA ASN A 837 -53.20 -20.60 11.40
C ASN A 837 -53.31 -22.13 11.32
N GLY A 838 -52.57 -22.75 10.38
CA GLY A 838 -52.50 -24.19 10.21
C GLY A 838 -51.36 -24.84 10.97
N SER A 839 -51.32 -26.18 10.96
CA SER A 839 -50.23 -26.98 11.51
C SER A 839 -49.51 -27.77 10.42
N PHE A 840 -48.19 -27.91 10.57
CA PHE A 840 -47.33 -28.67 9.68
C PHE A 840 -46.64 -29.78 10.46
N GLU A 841 -46.68 -31.00 9.96
CA GLU A 841 -46.01 -32.16 10.53
C GLU A 841 -45.33 -32.98 9.43
N ILE A 842 -44.13 -33.48 9.72
CA ILE A 842 -43.44 -34.47 8.89
C ILE A 842 -43.04 -35.66 9.75
N ARG A 843 -43.36 -36.87 9.28
CA ARG A 843 -43.02 -38.13 9.93
C ARG A 843 -42.59 -39.18 8.91
N THR A 844 -41.90 -40.20 9.38
CA THR A 844 -41.61 -41.39 8.59
C THR A 844 -42.34 -42.57 9.24
N GLU A 845 -43.12 -43.31 8.45
CA GLU A 845 -43.92 -44.45 8.88
C GLU A 845 -43.88 -45.51 7.78
N ASP A 846 -43.59 -46.77 8.11
CA ASP A 846 -43.59 -47.92 7.20
C ASP A 846 -42.83 -47.74 5.87
N GLY A 847 -41.69 -47.02 5.91
CA GLY A 847 -40.86 -46.77 4.74
C GLY A 847 -41.37 -45.64 3.83
N PHE A 848 -42.33 -44.84 4.30
CA PHE A 848 -42.82 -43.64 3.64
C PHE A 848 -42.49 -42.40 4.46
N VAL A 849 -42.15 -41.32 3.75
CA VAL A 849 -42.17 -39.96 4.30
C VAL A 849 -43.57 -39.40 4.10
N ILE A 850 -44.20 -38.96 5.18
CA ILE A 850 -45.55 -38.39 5.16
C ILE A 850 -45.46 -36.97 5.67
N VAL A 851 -45.80 -36.02 4.80
CA VAL A 851 -45.98 -34.61 5.16
C VAL A 851 -47.47 -34.32 5.31
N THR A 852 -47.86 -33.85 6.48
CA THR A 852 -49.24 -33.52 6.82
C THR A 852 -49.36 -32.01 7.05
N VAL A 853 -50.26 -31.38 6.31
CA VAL A 853 -50.64 -29.98 6.46
C VAL A 853 -52.10 -29.92 6.88
N ARG A 854 -52.40 -29.26 7.99
CA ARG A 854 -53.77 -29.05 8.48
C ARG A 854 -54.09 -27.56 8.50
N MET A 855 -55.18 -27.14 7.86
CA MET A 855 -55.54 -25.72 7.74
C MET A 855 -57.04 -25.50 7.96
N PRO A 856 -57.46 -24.35 8.55
CA PRO A 856 -58.86 -24.02 8.73
C PRO A 856 -59.58 -23.78 7.40
N ILE A 857 -60.85 -24.16 7.30
CA ILE A 857 -61.67 -23.93 6.08
C ILE A 857 -62.01 -22.45 5.90
N ASN A 858 -62.35 -21.77 7.00
CA ASN A 858 -62.72 -20.35 7.04
C ASN A 858 -61.70 -19.57 7.88
N ASN A 859 -60.87 -18.76 7.23
CA ASN A 859 -59.78 -18.08 7.90
C ASN A 859 -60.18 -16.65 8.28
N LYS A 860 -60.82 -16.49 9.45
CA LYS A 860 -61.16 -15.16 10.00
C LYS A 860 -59.89 -14.48 10.51
N HIS A 861 -59.32 -13.59 9.70
CA HIS A 861 -58.16 -12.79 10.09
C HIS A 861 -58.51 -11.91 11.30
N ASN A 862 -57.97 -12.22 12.48
CA ASN A 862 -58.15 -11.45 13.71
C ASN A 862 -56.85 -10.67 13.98
N PRO A 863 -56.79 -9.34 13.77
CA PRO A 863 -55.56 -8.58 14.00
C PRO A 863 -55.41 -8.36 15.51
N LYS A 864 -54.66 -9.21 16.22
CA LYS A 864 -54.33 -9.00 17.64
C LYS A 864 -52.83 -9.09 17.94
N ARG A 865 -52.35 -7.97 18.51
CA ARG A 865 -51.31 -7.77 19.54
C ARG A 865 -49.89 -8.32 19.30
N LEU A 866 -48.97 -7.40 18.99
CA LEU A 866 -47.60 -7.41 19.49
C LEU A 866 -47.57 -6.55 20.77
N ASP A 867 -47.72 -7.20 21.93
CA ASP A 867 -47.33 -6.68 23.25
C ASP A 867 -46.54 -7.80 23.94
N SER A 868 -45.35 -7.47 24.48
CA SER A 868 -44.45 -8.29 25.33
C SER A 868 -43.86 -9.56 24.68
N GLN A 869 -42.56 -9.88 24.69
CA GLN A 869 -41.40 -9.55 25.54
C GLN A 869 -40.12 -9.45 24.71
#